data_AF-A0A914NNR0-F1
#
_entry.id   AF-A0A914NNR0-F1
#
_cell.length_a   1.000
_cell.length_b   1.000
_cell.length_c   1.000
_cell.angle_alpha   90.00
_cell.angle_beta   90.00
_cell.angle_gamma   90.00
#
_symmetry.space_group_name_H-M   'P 1'
#
loop_
_entity.id
_entity.type
_entity.pdbx_description
1 polymer ?
#
loop_
_entity_poly.entity_id
_entity_poly.type
_entity_poly.pdbx_seq_one_letter_code
_entity_poly.pdbx_strand_id
1 'polypeptide(L)'
;VLKGVSFSLEPGKKLALVGASGCGKSTIVNLLLRFYDPTKGTVLLDDHDLKRLNVRWLRDQIGVVSQEPILFDGTLEDNIMLGNENASKEQLLESCRLANALEFIQKLSDGLQTRVGERGAQLSGGQRQRIAIARALIKNPKVLLLDEATSALDTESEALVQKALNKAQEGRTTIIVAHRLSTIRDVDQILVFKEGRIVEVGTHTELYNQHGIFYEMVNQQQIHKREAERALGILEEDGLTTNENEQTDDIDHSPQTGGDAQPLLSSSRGSLRSLKGASSSASPRKSSQHIAPKSASSPSPLKGLRRRRTSDTSDVVQISQMQLEVEESEIKPSSIAKVFQFNKGNWSFAFLGLFGCSISGLVVPFFALVYAQIFAVFSEPPEKLERDSLFWSGMFIVLGFFAALGFFISANMLGRSGEALTKKLRLESFRNLLRQDIGFYDDERHNTGKLCTRFATDAPNVRYVFTRLMVVISSIVTLIGAIAIGFLNGWKLAIILLIIIPLIIASGYFEMQQQFGKKMRDTKLLEDAGKVASEAVENIRTVQGLNKQLVFHQKYCEQLVNPYLSNIKQVHVYGAVFAFSQSLIFFMYALAFWIGSIFVLDGSMTPTAVFRVFFAIAFCGQSVGQISSFIPDVVKARLAASLLFHLIEYPPQIDSLSEFGVRQNVKGHIQLRNVYFSYPSRPGVPVLRGLSLDVQSGQTVALVGFSGCGKSTIMALLERYYSPIRGSILLDGIPIEDMNIHKLRSQVCIVSQEPILFDCSIRDNILYGLPDQKKISHEKIVNACTFLVQMHIILSLDCLMKGIQLSGGQKQRIAIARALIRDPAVLLLDEATSALDTENEKVVQKALETAREGRTCLIIAHRLSTVQNSDVIAVIDEGKVVELGTLQ
;
A
#
# COMPACT_ATOMS: atom_id res chain seq x y z
N VAL A 1 -15.02 11.95 24.13
CA VAL A 1 -15.46 10.54 24.11
C VAL A 1 -16.26 10.22 25.35
N LEU A 2 -15.69 10.30 26.57
CA LEU A 2 -16.45 10.15 27.82
C LEU A 2 -16.86 11.51 28.40
N LYS A 3 -18.05 11.61 29.00
CA LYS A 3 -18.64 12.85 29.54
C LYS A 3 -19.19 12.63 30.96
N GLY A 4 -18.33 12.71 31.98
CA GLY A 4 -18.75 12.61 33.39
C GLY A 4 -19.30 11.24 33.78
N VAL A 5 -18.51 10.19 33.49
CA VAL A 5 -18.87 8.79 33.75
C VAL A 5 -18.41 8.40 35.15
N SER A 6 -19.30 7.81 35.95
CA SER A 6 -19.03 7.34 37.31
C SER A 6 -19.64 5.96 37.54
N PHE A 7 -18.84 5.00 37.99
CA PHE A 7 -19.29 3.68 38.43
C PHE A 7 -18.25 3.07 39.39
N SER A 8 -18.63 2.03 40.12
CA SER A 8 -17.74 1.22 40.96
C SER A 8 -18.00 -0.26 40.70
N LEU A 9 -16.98 -1.10 40.88
CA LEU A 9 -17.07 -2.54 40.68
C LEU A 9 -16.41 -3.25 41.88
N GLU A 10 -17.17 -4.09 42.57
CA GLU A 10 -16.66 -4.86 43.70
C GLU A 10 -15.73 -6.01 43.23
N PRO A 11 -14.76 -6.43 44.07
CA PRO A 11 -13.87 -7.54 43.75
C PRO A 11 -14.63 -8.83 43.41
N GLY A 12 -14.20 -9.52 42.36
CA GLY A 12 -14.78 -10.79 41.91
C GLY A 12 -16.10 -10.68 41.12
N LYS A 13 -16.71 -9.48 41.05
CA LYS A 13 -17.91 -9.25 40.23
C LYS A 13 -17.56 -9.04 38.75
N LYS A 14 -18.56 -9.25 37.90
CA LYS A 14 -18.52 -9.14 36.45
C LYS A 14 -19.36 -7.94 36.00
N LEU A 15 -18.72 -7.04 35.26
CA LEU A 15 -19.33 -5.83 34.71
C LEU A 15 -19.38 -5.92 33.18
N ALA A 16 -20.54 -5.67 32.58
CA ALA A 16 -20.69 -5.52 31.15
C ALA A 16 -20.85 -4.06 30.73
N LEU A 17 -20.17 -3.66 29.66
CA LEU A 17 -20.28 -2.36 29.02
C LEU A 17 -20.97 -2.53 27.66
N VAL A 18 -22.14 -1.90 27.50
CA VAL A 18 -23.01 -2.04 26.33
C VAL A 18 -23.30 -0.67 25.74
N GLY A 19 -23.51 -0.58 24.42
CA GLY A 19 -23.90 0.66 23.76
C GLY A 19 -23.51 0.68 22.29
N ALA A 20 -24.01 1.67 21.55
CA ALA A 20 -23.69 1.85 20.14
C ALA A 20 -22.17 1.97 19.87
N SER A 21 -21.73 1.72 18.64
CA SER A 21 -20.33 1.95 18.26
C SER A 21 -19.95 3.42 18.48
N GLY A 22 -18.73 3.66 18.96
CA GLY A 22 -18.23 5.02 19.23
C GLY A 22 -18.70 5.67 20.54
N CYS A 23 -19.53 5.01 21.37
CA CYS A 23 -20.00 5.57 22.64
C CYS A 23 -18.95 5.61 23.77
N GLY A 24 -17.75 5.02 23.57
CA GLY A 24 -16.61 5.12 24.48
C GLY A 24 -16.28 3.88 25.31
N LYS A 25 -16.90 2.71 25.06
CA LYS A 25 -16.68 1.46 25.82
C LYS A 25 -15.20 1.06 25.92
N SER A 26 -14.52 0.87 24.80
CA SER A 26 -13.09 0.52 24.76
C SER A 26 -12.18 1.65 25.28
N THR A 27 -12.69 2.88 25.41
CA THR A 27 -11.94 3.96 26.06
C THR A 27 -11.76 3.69 27.55
N ILE A 28 -12.72 3.02 28.20
CA ILE A 28 -12.60 2.61 29.61
C ILE A 28 -11.45 1.61 29.78
N VAL A 29 -11.38 0.60 28.91
CA VAL A 29 -10.28 -0.38 28.88
C VAL A 29 -8.92 0.33 28.76
N ASN A 30 -8.81 1.31 27.86
CA ASN A 30 -7.58 2.08 27.66
C ASN A 30 -7.19 2.95 28.87
N LEU A 31 -8.18 3.49 29.61
CA LEU A 31 -7.94 4.25 30.83
C LEU A 31 -7.50 3.35 31.99
N LEU A 32 -8.09 2.14 32.11
CA LEU A 32 -7.70 1.14 33.12
C LEU A 32 -6.28 0.63 32.92
N LEU A 33 -5.87 0.42 31.66
CA LEU A 33 -4.47 0.09 31.32
C LEU A 33 -3.51 1.28 31.44
N ARG A 34 -4.06 2.47 31.75
CA ARG A 34 -3.34 3.74 31.80
C ARG A 34 -2.50 3.95 30.54
N PHE A 35 -3.10 3.71 29.36
CA PHE A 35 -2.55 4.17 28.09
C PHE A 35 -2.75 5.68 27.92
N TYR A 36 -3.79 6.20 28.55
CA TYR A 36 -4.09 7.63 28.61
C TYR A 36 -4.49 7.99 30.04
N ASP A 37 -4.16 9.20 30.47
CA ASP A 37 -4.69 9.76 31.71
C ASP A 37 -6.00 10.51 31.43
N PRO A 38 -7.00 10.47 32.34
CA PRO A 38 -8.23 11.22 32.17
C PRO A 38 -7.96 12.73 32.23
N THR A 39 -8.64 13.50 31.38
CA THR A 39 -8.56 14.97 31.35
C THR A 39 -9.18 15.61 32.61
N LYS A 40 -10.27 15.03 33.11
CA LYS A 40 -10.97 15.41 34.34
C LYS A 40 -11.46 14.14 35.04
N GLY A 41 -11.50 14.17 36.37
CA GLY A 41 -11.82 13.01 37.21
C GLY A 41 -10.60 12.13 37.51
N THR A 42 -10.84 11.04 38.23
CA THR A 42 -9.83 10.06 38.67
C THR A 42 -10.32 8.65 38.38
N VAL A 43 -9.38 7.73 38.17
CA VAL A 43 -9.65 6.29 38.09
C VAL A 43 -8.91 5.65 39.25
N LEU A 44 -9.62 4.86 40.05
CA LEU A 44 -9.10 4.25 41.27
C LEU A 44 -9.05 2.72 41.09
N LEU A 45 -8.00 2.10 41.61
CA LEU A 45 -7.92 0.65 41.83
C LEU A 45 -7.68 0.45 43.33
N ASP A 46 -8.59 -0.25 44.01
CA ASP A 46 -8.58 -0.43 45.47
C ASP A 46 -8.37 0.91 46.21
N ASP A 47 -9.16 1.93 45.85
CA ASP A 47 -9.11 3.31 46.36
C ASP A 47 -7.82 4.12 46.07
N HIS A 48 -6.86 3.54 45.33
CA HIS A 48 -5.64 4.22 44.92
C HIS A 48 -5.77 4.77 43.50
N ASP A 49 -5.46 6.06 43.33
CA ASP A 49 -5.41 6.69 42.00
C ASP A 49 -4.36 5.99 41.11
N LEU A 50 -4.79 5.52 39.94
CA LEU A 50 -3.92 4.90 38.94
C LEU A 50 -2.70 5.75 38.61
N LYS A 51 -2.80 7.09 38.73
CA LYS A 51 -1.69 8.03 38.51
C LYS A 51 -0.52 7.82 39.47
N ARG A 52 -0.81 7.42 40.70
CA ARG A 52 0.16 7.21 41.78
C ARG A 52 0.77 5.81 41.78
N LEU A 53 0.11 4.85 41.13
CA LEU A 53 0.59 3.48 41.03
C LEU A 53 1.72 3.33 40.01
N ASN A 54 2.62 2.37 40.26
CA ASN A 54 3.61 1.97 39.28
C ASN A 54 2.92 1.30 38.08
N VAL A 55 3.15 1.83 36.88
CA VAL A 55 2.47 1.37 35.66
C VAL A 55 2.78 -0.09 35.32
N ARG A 56 4.01 -0.55 35.57
CA ARG A 56 4.40 -1.95 35.36
C ARG A 56 3.62 -2.85 36.30
N TRP A 57 3.64 -2.56 37.60
CA TRP A 57 2.86 -3.32 38.58
C TRP A 57 1.35 -3.32 38.27
N LEU A 58 0.77 -2.15 37.94
CA LEU A 58 -0.65 -2.01 37.59
C LEU A 58 -1.03 -2.94 36.44
N ARG A 59 -0.29 -2.86 35.33
CA ARG A 59 -0.53 -3.70 34.17
C ARG A 59 -0.25 -5.16 34.49
N ASP A 60 0.66 -5.49 35.41
CA ASP A 60 0.91 -6.87 35.84
C ASP A 60 -0.30 -7.50 36.57
N GLN A 61 -1.13 -6.70 37.24
CA GLN A 61 -2.39 -7.17 37.85
C GLN A 61 -3.53 -7.38 36.85
N ILE A 62 -3.38 -6.90 35.61
CA ILE A 62 -4.42 -6.87 34.58
C ILE A 62 -4.10 -7.85 33.44
N GLY A 63 -5.07 -8.68 33.10
CA GLY A 63 -5.09 -9.49 31.88
C GLY A 63 -6.00 -8.84 30.85
N VAL A 64 -5.56 -8.77 29.59
CA VAL A 64 -6.32 -8.15 28.50
C VAL A 64 -6.49 -9.16 27.38
N VAL A 65 -7.73 -9.29 26.92
CA VAL A 65 -8.08 -10.02 25.71
C VAL A 65 -8.76 -9.03 24.77
N SER A 66 -8.05 -8.63 23.73
CA SER A 66 -8.51 -7.65 22.74
C SER A 66 -9.36 -8.30 21.64
N GLN A 67 -10.08 -7.47 20.90
CA GLN A 67 -10.92 -7.88 19.76
C GLN A 67 -10.11 -8.61 18.68
N GLU A 68 -8.93 -8.09 18.34
CA GLU A 68 -8.01 -8.71 17.39
C GLU A 68 -6.79 -9.29 18.14
N PRO A 69 -6.64 -10.62 18.21
CA PRO A 69 -5.55 -11.25 18.94
C PRO A 69 -4.25 -11.19 18.13
N ILE A 70 -3.29 -10.40 18.62
CA ILE A 70 -1.95 -10.31 18.01
C ILE A 70 -1.08 -11.45 18.51
N LEU A 71 -0.48 -12.20 17.57
CA LEU A 71 0.59 -13.18 17.83
C LEU A 71 1.88 -12.67 17.21
N PHE A 72 2.96 -12.75 17.97
CA PHE A 72 4.30 -12.36 17.57
C PHE A 72 5.00 -13.51 16.83
N ASP A 73 5.97 -13.19 15.97
CA ASP A 73 6.81 -14.13 15.24
C ASP A 73 7.68 -14.95 16.22
N GLY A 74 7.40 -16.24 16.27
CA GLY A 74 7.96 -17.16 17.26
C GLY A 74 7.11 -18.42 17.38
N THR A 75 7.37 -19.22 18.41
CA THR A 75 6.55 -20.41 18.69
C THR A 75 5.25 -20.04 19.42
N LEU A 76 4.29 -20.97 19.45
CA LEU A 76 3.10 -20.84 20.30
C LEU A 76 3.47 -20.74 21.78
N GLU A 77 4.49 -21.50 22.20
CA GLU A 77 5.06 -21.41 23.54
C GLU A 77 5.59 -20.01 23.85
N ASP A 78 6.44 -19.45 22.98
CA ASP A 78 6.99 -18.09 23.16
C ASP A 78 5.86 -17.06 23.32
N ASN A 79 4.83 -17.16 22.49
CA ASN A 79 3.69 -16.26 22.52
C ASN A 79 2.93 -16.31 23.85
N ILE A 80 2.68 -17.49 24.39
CA ILE A 80 1.98 -17.62 25.67
C ILE A 80 2.90 -17.18 26.81
N MET A 81 4.18 -17.53 26.78
CA MET A 81 5.18 -17.15 27.79
C MET A 81 5.43 -15.65 27.86
N LEU A 82 5.08 -14.87 26.83
CA LEU A 82 5.01 -13.40 26.93
C LEU A 82 4.00 -12.89 27.99
N GLY A 83 3.13 -13.74 28.53
CA GLY A 83 2.33 -13.42 29.72
C GLY A 83 3.15 -13.50 31.02
N ASN A 84 4.02 -14.51 31.14
CA ASN A 84 4.90 -14.75 32.28
C ASN A 84 6.10 -15.62 31.85
N GLU A 85 7.30 -15.03 31.76
CA GLU A 85 8.51 -15.71 31.28
C GLU A 85 9.05 -16.74 32.27
N ASN A 86 8.69 -16.60 33.55
CA ASN A 86 9.14 -17.49 34.62
C ASN A 86 8.15 -18.63 34.89
N ALA A 87 7.12 -18.78 34.06
CA ALA A 87 6.10 -19.81 34.25
C ALA A 87 6.67 -21.22 34.03
N SER A 88 6.24 -22.17 34.86
CA SER A 88 6.62 -23.57 34.66
C SER A 88 5.88 -24.17 33.46
N LYS A 89 6.43 -25.25 32.88
CA LYS A 89 5.77 -25.98 31.79
C LYS A 89 4.38 -26.49 32.18
N GLU A 90 4.16 -26.79 33.46
CA GLU A 90 2.86 -27.18 34.00
C GLU A 90 1.87 -26.02 33.97
N GLN A 91 2.29 -24.81 34.39
CA GLN A 91 1.47 -23.60 34.32
C GLN A 91 1.12 -23.23 32.87
N LEU A 92 2.06 -23.40 31.94
CA LEU A 92 1.83 -23.22 30.52
C LEU A 92 0.73 -24.17 30.02
N LEU A 93 0.85 -25.47 30.26
CA LEU A 93 -0.14 -26.47 29.85
C LEU A 93 -1.50 -26.24 30.49
N GLU A 94 -1.54 -25.83 31.76
CA GLU A 94 -2.79 -25.53 32.44
C GLU A 94 -3.47 -24.28 31.88
N SER A 95 -2.71 -23.22 31.56
CA SER A 95 -3.25 -22.04 30.87
C SER A 95 -3.85 -22.40 29.50
N CYS A 96 -3.20 -23.30 28.76
CA CYS A 96 -3.72 -23.84 27.50
C CYS A 96 -4.99 -24.67 27.68
N ARG A 97 -5.09 -25.45 28.76
CA ARG A 97 -6.29 -26.24 29.09
C ARG A 97 -7.46 -25.33 29.43
N LEU A 98 -7.25 -24.33 30.30
CA LEU A 98 -8.28 -23.35 30.67
C LEU A 98 -8.79 -22.56 29.46
N ALA A 99 -7.89 -22.24 28.52
CA ALA A 99 -8.22 -21.56 27.28
C ALA A 99 -8.84 -22.47 26.20
N ASN A 100 -9.09 -23.76 26.49
CA ASN A 100 -9.49 -24.78 25.50
C ASN A 100 -8.58 -24.81 24.26
N ALA A 101 -7.29 -24.51 24.42
CA ALA A 101 -6.32 -24.44 23.32
C ALA A 101 -5.55 -25.76 23.15
N LEU A 102 -5.39 -26.54 24.22
CA LEU A 102 -4.53 -27.72 24.23
C LEU A 102 -4.88 -28.75 23.15
N GLU A 103 -6.17 -29.01 22.92
CA GLU A 103 -6.64 -30.02 21.96
C GLU A 103 -6.24 -29.71 20.52
N PHE A 104 -6.36 -28.45 20.08
CA PHE A 104 -5.99 -28.09 18.71
C PHE A 104 -4.47 -27.96 18.57
N ILE A 105 -3.78 -27.51 19.61
CA ILE A 105 -2.31 -27.45 19.62
C ILE A 105 -1.74 -28.86 19.43
N GLN A 106 -2.28 -29.87 20.12
CA GLN A 106 -1.83 -31.26 19.96
C GLN A 106 -2.08 -31.85 18.57
N LYS A 107 -3.02 -31.29 17.79
CA LYS A 107 -3.26 -31.71 16.41
C LYS A 107 -2.28 -31.07 15.41
N LEU A 108 -1.53 -30.04 15.81
CA LEU A 108 -0.49 -29.44 14.98
C LEU A 108 0.75 -30.36 14.97
N SER A 109 1.47 -30.38 13.85
CA SER A 109 2.66 -31.22 13.64
C SER A 109 3.73 -31.05 14.73
N ASP A 110 3.93 -29.80 15.18
CA ASP A 110 4.98 -29.44 16.14
C ASP A 110 4.43 -29.01 17.52
N GLY A 111 3.12 -29.18 17.75
CA GLY A 111 2.49 -28.82 19.02
C GLY A 111 2.76 -27.37 19.46
N LEU A 112 3.29 -27.20 20.68
CA LEU A 112 3.66 -25.89 21.24
C LEU A 112 4.84 -25.22 20.52
N GLN A 113 5.65 -26.00 19.80
CA GLN A 113 6.80 -25.51 19.04
C GLN A 113 6.42 -25.06 17.62
N THR A 114 5.14 -25.19 17.24
CA THR A 114 4.65 -24.65 15.98
C THR A 114 4.89 -23.15 15.92
N ARG A 115 5.54 -22.71 14.84
CA ARG A 115 5.80 -21.30 14.58
C ARG A 115 4.55 -20.58 14.09
N VAL A 116 4.30 -19.39 14.61
CA VAL A 116 3.19 -18.48 14.26
C VAL A 116 3.75 -17.08 14.01
N GLY A 117 2.98 -16.22 13.33
CA GLY A 117 3.40 -14.89 12.90
C GLY A 117 3.22 -14.70 11.40
N GLU A 118 3.86 -13.69 10.80
CA GLU A 118 3.80 -13.44 9.34
C GLU A 118 4.28 -14.63 8.51
N ARG A 119 5.25 -15.40 9.01
CA ARG A 119 5.88 -16.53 8.30
C ARG A 119 5.51 -17.91 8.86
N GLY A 120 4.63 -17.95 9.86
CA GLY A 120 4.25 -19.17 10.58
C GLY A 120 2.97 -19.82 10.06
N ALA A 121 2.54 -20.89 10.74
CA ALA A 121 1.27 -21.55 10.46
C ALA A 121 0.09 -20.57 10.65
N GLN A 122 -0.82 -20.55 9.68
CA GLN A 122 -2.03 -19.74 9.77
C GLN A 122 -3.03 -20.43 10.73
N LEU A 123 -3.38 -19.72 11.80
CA LEU A 123 -4.38 -20.16 12.77
C LEU A 123 -5.72 -19.46 12.49
N SER A 124 -6.83 -20.15 12.77
CA SER A 124 -8.16 -19.54 12.69
C SER A 124 -8.31 -18.41 13.71
N GLY A 125 -9.23 -17.46 13.45
CA GLY A 125 -9.49 -16.36 14.39
C GLY A 125 -9.78 -16.86 15.81
N GLY A 126 -10.58 -17.92 15.95
CA GLY A 126 -10.90 -18.52 17.25
C GLY A 126 -9.72 -19.23 17.90
N GLN A 127 -8.83 -19.86 17.13
CA GLN A 127 -7.59 -20.42 17.66
C GLN A 127 -6.66 -19.33 18.18
N ARG A 128 -6.45 -18.24 17.43
CA ARG A 128 -5.64 -17.09 17.86
C ARG A 128 -6.20 -16.46 19.13
N GLN A 129 -7.52 -16.35 19.24
CA GLN A 129 -8.19 -15.82 20.42
C GLN A 129 -7.93 -16.70 21.65
N ARG A 130 -8.01 -18.03 21.51
CA ARG A 130 -7.69 -18.97 22.60
C ARG A 130 -6.22 -18.87 23.04
N ILE A 131 -5.27 -18.67 22.12
CA ILE A 131 -3.87 -18.41 22.49
C ILE A 131 -3.73 -17.09 23.25
N ALA A 132 -4.42 -16.03 22.84
CA ALA A 132 -4.43 -14.75 23.57
C ALA A 132 -5.04 -14.88 24.98
N ILE A 133 -6.08 -15.71 25.14
CA ILE A 133 -6.66 -16.04 26.46
C ILE A 133 -5.64 -16.79 27.31
N ALA A 134 -4.96 -17.82 26.78
CA ALA A 134 -3.91 -18.54 27.51
C ALA A 134 -2.79 -17.59 27.96
N ARG A 135 -2.36 -16.68 27.07
CA ARG A 135 -1.37 -15.63 27.37
C ARG A 135 -1.82 -14.66 28.46
N ALA A 136 -3.11 -14.33 28.51
CA ALA A 136 -3.66 -13.51 29.59
C ALA A 136 -3.73 -14.29 30.92
N LEU A 137 -4.03 -15.59 30.87
CA LEU A 137 -4.22 -16.45 32.04
C LEU A 137 -2.92 -16.88 32.72
N ILE A 138 -1.85 -17.15 31.95
CA ILE A 138 -0.55 -17.57 32.52
C ILE A 138 0.07 -16.51 33.45
N LYS A 139 -0.36 -15.25 33.28
CA LYS A 139 -0.01 -14.11 34.14
C LYS A 139 -0.72 -14.14 35.51
N ASN A 140 -1.78 -14.92 35.62
CA ASN A 140 -2.69 -15.01 36.78
C ASN A 140 -3.20 -13.63 37.27
N PRO A 141 -3.91 -12.87 36.42
CA PRO A 141 -4.33 -11.51 36.73
C PRO A 141 -5.47 -11.48 37.76
N LYS A 142 -5.56 -10.39 38.52
CA LYS A 142 -6.67 -10.09 39.45
C LYS A 142 -7.85 -9.44 38.75
N VAL A 143 -7.56 -8.64 37.72
CA VAL A 143 -8.56 -7.96 36.88
C VAL A 143 -8.43 -8.48 35.45
N LEU A 144 -9.55 -8.91 34.86
CA LEU A 144 -9.63 -9.38 33.48
C LEU A 144 -10.44 -8.40 32.63
N LEU A 145 -9.85 -7.90 31.54
CA LEU A 145 -10.49 -7.00 30.59
C LEU A 145 -10.73 -7.75 29.28
N LEU A 146 -12.01 -7.86 28.89
CA LEU A 146 -12.43 -8.53 27.66
C LEU A 146 -13.02 -7.47 26.72
N ASP A 147 -12.29 -7.08 25.68
CA ASP A 147 -12.71 -6.03 24.74
C ASP A 147 -13.20 -6.68 23.44
N GLU A 148 -14.52 -6.90 23.31
CA GLU A 148 -15.17 -7.50 22.13
C GLU A 148 -14.54 -8.82 21.66
N ALA A 149 -14.13 -9.67 22.60
CA ALA A 149 -13.33 -10.88 22.34
C ALA A 149 -14.00 -11.95 21.43
N THR A 150 -15.29 -11.80 21.09
CA THR A 150 -16.05 -12.75 20.24
C THR A 150 -16.65 -12.12 18.98
N SER A 151 -16.43 -10.82 18.71
CA SER A 151 -17.16 -10.12 17.65
C SER A 151 -16.76 -10.55 16.23
N ALA A 152 -15.51 -10.99 16.03
CA ALA A 152 -14.94 -11.34 14.72
C ALA A 152 -14.82 -12.87 14.48
N LEU A 153 -15.66 -13.69 15.11
CA LEU A 153 -15.59 -15.16 15.06
C LEU A 153 -16.82 -15.80 14.40
N ASP A 154 -16.59 -16.93 13.72
CA ASP A 154 -17.62 -17.86 13.28
C ASP A 154 -18.33 -18.54 14.46
N THR A 155 -19.57 -18.99 14.26
CA THR A 155 -20.45 -19.49 15.33
C THR A 155 -19.87 -20.70 16.09
N GLU A 156 -19.18 -21.62 15.39
CA GLU A 156 -18.58 -22.80 16.02
C GLU A 156 -17.37 -22.41 16.88
N SER A 157 -16.44 -21.63 16.31
CA SER A 157 -15.26 -21.13 17.03
C SER A 157 -15.64 -20.24 18.21
N GLU A 158 -16.68 -19.44 18.06
CA GLU A 158 -17.21 -18.56 19.11
C GLU A 158 -17.65 -19.35 20.34
N ALA A 159 -18.38 -20.45 20.16
CA ALA A 159 -18.84 -21.27 21.29
C ALA A 159 -17.66 -21.81 22.11
N LEU A 160 -16.58 -22.23 21.44
CA LEU A 160 -15.36 -22.70 22.10
C LEU A 160 -14.61 -21.59 22.83
N VAL A 161 -14.52 -20.41 22.21
CA VAL A 161 -13.90 -19.21 22.81
C VAL A 161 -14.71 -18.71 24.00
N GLN A 162 -16.04 -18.68 23.91
CA GLN A 162 -16.90 -18.27 25.01
C GLN A 162 -16.77 -19.21 26.21
N LYS A 163 -16.70 -20.53 25.99
CA LYS A 163 -16.40 -21.50 27.05
C LYS A 163 -15.06 -21.21 27.73
N ALA A 164 -14.04 -20.85 26.96
CA ALA A 164 -12.73 -20.47 27.50
C ALA A 164 -12.80 -19.16 28.29
N LEU A 165 -13.53 -18.15 27.81
CA LEU A 165 -13.75 -16.89 28.51
C LEU A 165 -14.50 -17.10 29.83
N ASN A 166 -15.54 -17.93 29.86
CA ASN A 166 -16.29 -18.22 31.09
C ASN A 166 -15.37 -18.83 32.16
N LYS A 167 -14.53 -19.82 31.80
CA LYS A 167 -13.51 -20.38 32.70
C LYS A 167 -12.49 -19.34 33.14
N ALA A 168 -12.07 -18.46 32.22
CA ALA A 168 -11.08 -17.42 32.52
C ALA A 168 -11.58 -16.40 33.55
N GLN A 169 -12.89 -16.13 33.58
CA GLN A 169 -13.52 -15.17 34.49
C GLN A 169 -13.67 -15.66 35.93
N GLU A 170 -13.62 -16.98 36.17
CA GLU A 170 -13.82 -17.54 37.50
C GLU A 170 -12.78 -17.01 38.50
N GLY A 171 -13.25 -16.46 39.62
CA GLY A 171 -12.41 -15.91 40.69
C GLY A 171 -11.71 -14.59 40.37
N ARG A 172 -12.11 -13.86 39.32
CA ARG A 172 -11.48 -12.60 38.87
C ARG A 172 -12.51 -11.49 38.66
N THR A 173 -12.14 -10.27 39.05
CA THR A 173 -12.92 -9.08 38.69
C THR A 173 -12.86 -8.89 37.18
N THR A 174 -14.00 -8.93 36.49
CA THR A 174 -14.03 -8.94 35.03
C THR A 174 -14.82 -7.77 34.48
N ILE A 175 -14.25 -7.06 33.49
CA ILE A 175 -14.96 -6.04 32.70
C ILE A 175 -15.05 -6.53 31.26
N ILE A 176 -16.27 -6.60 30.74
CA ILE A 176 -16.61 -7.15 29.43
C ILE A 176 -17.19 -6.03 28.57
N VAL A 177 -16.51 -5.66 27.49
CA VAL A 177 -17.11 -4.85 26.42
C VAL A 177 -17.78 -5.81 25.46
N ALA A 178 -19.11 -5.77 25.40
CA ALA A 178 -19.88 -6.69 24.59
C ALA A 178 -20.54 -6.01 23.40
N HIS A 179 -20.40 -6.65 22.24
CA HIS A 179 -21.19 -6.36 21.04
C HIS A 179 -22.39 -7.32 20.90
N ARG A 180 -22.27 -8.54 21.45
CA ARG A 180 -23.32 -9.57 21.46
C ARG A 180 -23.94 -9.63 22.85
N LEU A 181 -25.24 -9.36 22.96
CA LEU A 181 -25.91 -9.27 24.26
C LEU A 181 -26.07 -10.64 24.93
N SER A 182 -25.98 -11.73 24.17
CA SER A 182 -26.01 -13.09 24.70
C SER A 182 -24.86 -13.43 25.63
N THR A 183 -23.69 -12.80 25.46
CA THR A 183 -22.48 -13.11 26.25
C THR A 183 -22.45 -12.42 27.61
N ILE A 184 -23.40 -11.52 27.86
CA ILE A 184 -23.47 -10.70 29.09
C ILE A 184 -24.75 -10.96 29.90
N ARG A 185 -25.44 -12.07 29.63
CA ARG A 185 -26.67 -12.41 30.36
C ARG A 185 -26.39 -12.72 31.83
N ASP A 186 -25.28 -13.38 32.11
CA ASP A 186 -24.91 -13.89 33.43
C ASP A 186 -23.87 -13.00 34.14
N VAL A 187 -23.97 -11.68 33.96
CA VAL A 187 -23.09 -10.68 34.62
C VAL A 187 -23.80 -10.01 35.79
N ASP A 188 -23.03 -9.61 36.80
CA ASP A 188 -23.57 -9.00 38.02
C ASP A 188 -24.12 -7.60 37.78
N GLN A 189 -23.55 -6.86 36.82
CA GLN A 189 -23.96 -5.50 36.50
C GLN A 189 -23.72 -5.15 35.04
N ILE A 190 -24.68 -4.45 34.42
CA ILE A 190 -24.61 -3.96 33.05
C ILE A 190 -24.67 -2.43 33.08
N LEU A 191 -23.74 -1.78 32.35
CA LEU A 191 -23.71 -0.34 32.12
C LEU A 191 -24.02 -0.04 30.66
N VAL A 192 -25.09 0.71 30.42
CA VAL A 192 -25.49 1.11 29.06
C VAL A 192 -24.96 2.50 28.77
N PHE A 193 -24.21 2.63 27.67
CA PHE A 193 -23.59 3.86 27.22
C PHE A 193 -24.34 4.48 26.05
N LYS A 194 -24.63 5.78 26.17
CA LYS A 194 -25.14 6.62 25.08
C LYS A 194 -24.36 7.94 25.07
N GLU A 195 -23.78 8.26 23.91
CA GLU A 195 -23.04 9.51 23.67
C GLU A 195 -21.95 9.87 24.72
N GLY A 196 -21.29 8.85 25.27
CA GLY A 196 -20.24 9.02 26.28
C GLY A 196 -20.72 9.18 27.71
N ARG A 197 -22.00 8.92 28.00
CA ARG A 197 -22.59 8.89 29.34
C ARG A 197 -23.18 7.53 29.64
N ILE A 198 -23.19 7.15 30.92
CA ILE A 198 -23.98 6.00 31.39
C ILE A 198 -25.42 6.47 31.54
N VAL A 199 -26.35 5.75 30.92
CA VAL A 199 -27.79 6.08 30.92
C VAL A 199 -28.61 5.07 31.71
N GLU A 200 -28.19 3.81 31.75
CA GLU A 200 -28.86 2.74 32.49
C GLU A 200 -27.82 1.87 33.21
N VAL A 201 -28.19 1.39 34.38
CA VAL A 201 -27.39 0.52 35.25
C VAL A 201 -28.31 -0.49 35.92
N GLY A 202 -27.97 -1.77 35.84
CA GLY A 202 -28.73 -2.83 36.51
C GLY A 202 -28.32 -4.23 36.06
N THR A 203 -29.04 -5.24 36.55
CA THR A 203 -28.93 -6.62 36.04
C THR A 203 -29.67 -6.77 34.71
N HIS A 204 -29.43 -7.87 33.99
CA HIS A 204 -30.14 -8.15 32.74
C HIS A 204 -31.67 -8.10 32.92
N THR A 205 -32.20 -8.69 34.00
CA THR A 205 -33.63 -8.73 34.28
C THR A 205 -34.19 -7.35 34.63
N GLU A 206 -33.47 -6.56 35.41
CA GLU A 206 -33.89 -5.21 35.78
C GLU A 206 -33.95 -4.29 34.56
N LEU A 207 -32.89 -4.29 33.74
CA LEU A 207 -32.81 -3.44 32.55
C LEU A 207 -33.80 -3.84 31.47
N TYR A 208 -34.08 -5.15 31.35
CA TYR A 208 -35.10 -5.64 30.42
C TYR A 208 -36.50 -5.16 30.83
N ASN A 209 -36.83 -5.22 32.12
CA ASN A 209 -38.14 -4.80 32.64
C ASN A 209 -38.32 -3.27 32.67
N GLN A 210 -37.24 -2.50 32.65
CA GLN A 210 -37.28 -1.03 32.58
C GLN A 210 -37.71 -0.51 31.21
N HIS A 211 -37.77 -1.36 30.18
CA HIS A 211 -38.12 -0.99 28.80
C HIS A 211 -37.30 0.20 28.27
N GLY A 212 -36.04 0.30 28.70
CA GLY A 212 -35.09 1.32 28.26
C GLY A 212 -34.34 0.96 26.98
N ILE A 213 -33.22 1.63 26.75
CA ILE A 213 -32.31 1.44 25.61
C ILE A 213 -31.75 0.01 25.62
N PHE A 214 -31.47 -0.58 26.78
CA PHE A 214 -31.05 -1.98 26.84
C PHE A 214 -32.11 -2.93 26.28
N TYR A 215 -33.37 -2.75 26.68
CA TYR A 215 -34.51 -3.54 26.19
C TYR A 215 -34.67 -3.41 24.67
N GLU A 216 -34.58 -2.19 24.15
CA GLU A 216 -34.59 -1.93 22.69
C GLU A 216 -33.47 -2.69 21.98
N MET A 217 -32.23 -2.64 22.50
CA MET A 217 -31.09 -3.36 21.91
C MET A 217 -31.28 -4.89 21.94
N VAL A 218 -31.80 -5.45 23.05
CA VAL A 218 -32.07 -6.89 23.18
C VAL A 218 -33.13 -7.33 22.17
N ASN A 219 -34.24 -6.59 22.08
CA ASN A 219 -35.31 -6.91 21.15
C ASN A 219 -34.85 -6.78 19.69
N GLN A 220 -34.07 -5.75 19.35
CA GLN A 220 -33.50 -5.62 18.01
C GLN A 220 -32.60 -6.82 17.65
N GLN A 221 -31.72 -7.27 18.56
CA GLN A 221 -30.89 -8.45 18.32
C GLN A 221 -31.71 -9.76 18.23
N GLN A 222 -32.77 -9.91 19.03
CA GLN A 222 -33.65 -11.07 18.98
C GLN A 222 -34.52 -11.09 17.73
N ILE A 223 -35.00 -9.94 17.26
CA ILE A 223 -35.74 -9.81 16.00
C ILE A 223 -34.83 -10.21 14.84
N HIS A 224 -33.61 -9.67 14.76
CA HIS A 224 -32.64 -10.09 13.75
C HIS A 224 -32.33 -11.59 13.80
N LYS A 225 -32.24 -12.17 15.00
CA LYS A 225 -32.02 -13.62 15.18
C LYS A 225 -33.23 -14.45 14.74
N ARG A 226 -34.45 -14.06 15.12
CA ARG A 226 -35.70 -14.72 14.71
C ARG A 226 -35.97 -14.54 13.22
N GLU A 227 -35.64 -13.40 12.64
CA GLU A 227 -35.69 -13.17 11.19
C GLU A 227 -34.67 -14.04 10.47
N ALA A 228 -33.45 -14.18 11.01
CA ALA A 228 -32.46 -15.11 10.46
C ALA A 228 -32.89 -16.58 10.60
N GLU A 229 -33.48 -16.99 11.73
CA GLU A 229 -33.97 -18.36 11.97
C GLU A 229 -35.24 -18.69 11.18
N ARG A 230 -36.15 -17.73 10.99
CA ARG A 230 -37.29 -17.83 10.07
C ARG A 230 -36.84 -17.91 8.62
N ALA A 231 -35.82 -17.14 8.24
CA ALA A 231 -35.22 -17.21 6.92
C ALA A 231 -34.49 -18.54 6.68
N LEU A 232 -33.99 -19.20 7.75
CA LEU A 232 -33.42 -20.55 7.72
C LEU A 232 -34.47 -21.69 7.81
N GLY A 233 -35.78 -21.39 7.88
CA GLY A 233 -36.85 -22.40 7.87
C GLY A 233 -36.99 -23.24 9.15
N ILE A 234 -36.51 -22.75 10.29
CA ILE A 234 -36.45 -23.53 11.55
C ILE A 234 -37.74 -23.37 12.41
N LEU A 235 -38.63 -22.42 12.07
CA LEU A 235 -39.88 -22.19 12.80
C LEU A 235 -41.07 -22.25 11.84
N GLU A 236 -42.06 -23.11 12.14
CA GLU A 236 -43.33 -23.20 11.41
C GLU A 236 -44.22 -21.98 11.68
N GLU A 237 -45.03 -21.60 10.69
CA GLU A 237 -46.00 -20.50 10.76
C GLU A 237 -47.22 -20.90 11.62
N ASP A 238 -47.29 -20.41 12.86
CA ASP A 238 -48.55 -20.38 13.59
C ASP A 238 -49.48 -19.31 12.99
N GLY A 239 -50.48 -19.77 12.25
CA GLY A 239 -51.58 -18.95 11.74
C GLY A 239 -52.68 -18.70 12.77
N LEU A 240 -53.37 -17.56 12.61
CA LEU A 240 -54.71 -17.12 13.09
C LEU A 240 -54.61 -15.60 13.39
N THR A 241 -55.51 -14.67 13.07
CA THR A 241 -56.78 -14.61 12.34
C THR A 241 -57.13 -13.12 12.22
N THR A 242 -57.73 -12.74 11.10
CA THR A 242 -58.42 -11.47 10.85
C THR A 242 -59.50 -11.16 11.88
N ASN A 243 -59.67 -9.88 12.23
CA ASN A 243 -61.00 -9.29 12.48
C ASN A 243 -61.01 -7.81 12.12
N GLU A 244 -61.97 -7.46 11.26
CA GLU A 244 -62.28 -6.14 10.74
C GLU A 244 -63.25 -5.36 11.65
N ASN A 245 -63.37 -4.07 11.34
CA ASN A 245 -64.46 -3.10 11.60
C ASN A 245 -64.30 -2.19 12.83
N GLU A 246 -64.14 -0.88 12.56
CA GLU A 246 -65.27 0.05 12.49
C GLU A 246 -64.87 1.42 11.88
N GLN A 247 -65.66 1.87 10.90
CA GLN A 247 -65.78 3.26 10.45
C GLN A 247 -66.82 3.97 11.33
N THR A 248 -66.64 5.27 11.59
CA THR A 248 -67.58 6.34 11.13
C THR A 248 -67.06 7.72 11.51
N ASP A 249 -67.09 8.61 10.52
CA ASP A 249 -67.03 10.08 10.62
C ASP A 249 -68.24 10.65 11.38
N ASP A 250 -68.06 11.79 12.08
CA ASP A 250 -68.70 13.08 11.70
C ASP A 250 -68.60 14.19 12.77
N ILE A 251 -68.07 15.34 12.30
CA ILE A 251 -68.60 16.72 12.36
C ILE A 251 -68.48 17.59 13.65
N ASP A 252 -67.65 18.63 13.46
CA ASP A 252 -67.71 20.05 13.87
C ASP A 252 -68.22 20.50 15.24
N HIS A 253 -67.35 21.25 15.93
CA HIS A 253 -67.60 22.68 16.12
C HIS A 253 -66.28 23.46 16.38
N SER A 254 -65.98 24.42 15.51
CA SER A 254 -65.14 25.58 15.83
C SER A 254 -66.06 26.78 16.17
N PRO A 255 -65.57 27.91 16.76
CA PRO A 255 -64.79 28.86 15.96
C PRO A 255 -63.75 29.74 16.71
N GLN A 256 -62.91 30.41 15.90
CA GLN A 256 -62.28 31.74 16.12
C GLN A 256 -61.12 31.85 17.14
N THR A 257 -59.96 32.48 16.87
CA THR A 257 -59.53 33.60 15.99
C THR A 257 -58.02 33.42 15.70
N GLY A 258 -57.51 33.46 14.45
CA GLY A 258 -57.13 34.64 13.64
C GLY A 258 -55.76 35.20 14.08
N GLY A 259 -54.70 35.37 13.28
CA GLY A 259 -54.44 35.30 11.83
C GLY A 259 -53.18 36.12 11.55
N ASP A 260 -52.31 35.60 10.68
CA ASP A 260 -51.40 36.27 9.75
C ASP A 260 -50.19 37.15 10.19
N ALA A 261 -49.04 36.66 9.70
CA ALA A 261 -48.08 37.34 8.82
C ALA A 261 -47.03 38.35 9.38
N GLN A 262 -45.77 37.99 9.05
CA GLN A 262 -44.58 38.83 8.80
C GLN A 262 -44.02 39.67 9.95
N PRO A 263 -42.69 39.85 9.98
CA PRO A 263 -42.19 41.17 10.32
C PRO A 263 -41.20 41.71 9.30
N LEU A 264 -41.61 42.84 8.75
CA LEU A 264 -40.79 43.90 8.19
C LEU A 264 -39.73 44.37 9.19
N LEU A 265 -38.56 44.67 8.64
CA LEU A 265 -37.55 45.54 9.24
C LEU A 265 -38.15 46.91 9.59
N SER A 266 -37.91 47.37 10.81
CA SER A 266 -37.90 48.81 11.10
C SER A 266 -36.62 49.23 11.81
N SER A 267 -36.06 50.28 11.24
CA SER A 267 -34.82 50.98 11.52
C SER A 267 -34.94 52.00 12.64
N SER A 268 -33.84 52.27 13.35
CA SER A 268 -33.30 53.61 13.68
C SER A 268 -32.31 53.48 14.85
N ARG A 269 -31.19 54.22 14.94
CA ARG A 269 -30.77 55.43 14.24
C ARG A 269 -29.30 55.74 14.59
N GLY A 270 -28.65 56.43 13.66
CA GLY A 270 -27.60 57.42 13.96
C GLY A 270 -26.20 56.89 13.64
N SER A 271 -25.35 57.56 12.88
CA SER A 271 -25.37 58.95 12.44
C SER A 271 -24.25 59.20 11.43
N LEU A 272 -24.62 59.89 10.34
CA LEU A 272 -23.86 60.79 9.45
C LEU A 272 -22.61 60.25 8.71
N ARG A 273 -22.68 60.16 7.37
CA ARG A 273 -22.27 61.19 6.35
C ARG A 273 -20.76 61.46 6.39
N SER A 274 -20.02 61.61 5.31
CA SER A 274 -20.23 61.63 3.86
C SER A 274 -18.89 62.08 3.27
N LEU A 275 -18.53 61.57 2.09
CA LEU A 275 -17.79 62.24 0.99
C LEU A 275 -16.62 61.43 0.41
N LYS A 276 -16.89 61.00 -0.83
CA LYS A 276 -16.07 60.91 -2.04
C LYS A 276 -14.63 61.45 -1.96
N GLY A 277 -13.72 60.73 -2.65
CA GLY A 277 -12.70 61.39 -3.47
C GLY A 277 -11.36 60.68 -3.61
N ALA A 278 -11.23 59.93 -4.70
CA ALA A 278 -10.10 59.93 -5.65
C ALA A 278 -8.62 59.80 -5.18
N SER A 279 -8.00 58.77 -5.75
CA SER A 279 -6.72 58.75 -6.50
C SER A 279 -5.37 59.03 -5.85
N SER A 280 -4.43 58.13 -6.18
CA SER A 280 -2.97 58.33 -6.37
C SER A 280 -2.18 58.65 -5.10
N SER A 281 -0.91 58.32 -4.89
CA SER A 281 0.14 57.54 -5.55
C SER A 281 1.31 57.54 -4.53
N ALA A 282 2.37 56.77 -4.82
CA ALA A 282 3.73 56.95 -4.31
C ALA A 282 4.10 56.38 -2.92
N SER A 283 4.81 55.25 -2.96
CA SER A 283 6.01 54.95 -2.14
C SER A 283 7.15 55.97 -2.43
N PRO A 284 8.28 56.11 -1.67
CA PRO A 284 8.98 55.07 -0.87
C PRO A 284 9.83 55.53 0.36
N ARG A 285 10.56 54.56 0.96
CA ARG A 285 11.75 54.64 1.87
C ARG A 285 11.48 54.89 3.37
N LYS A 286 12.23 54.34 4.34
CA LYS A 286 13.34 53.36 4.47
C LYS A 286 13.53 53.11 5.99
N SER A 287 14.15 51.96 6.34
CA SER A 287 15.01 51.69 7.53
C SER A 287 14.35 51.78 8.93
N SER A 288 14.65 50.97 9.94
CA SER A 288 15.50 49.79 10.16
C SER A 288 15.25 49.31 11.60
N GLN A 289 15.80 48.14 11.95
CA GLN A 289 16.15 47.65 13.30
C GLN A 289 15.18 46.71 14.05
N HIS A 290 15.64 45.46 14.07
CA HIS A 290 15.85 44.54 15.21
C HIS A 290 14.70 44.03 16.11
N ILE A 291 14.44 42.73 15.93
CA ILE A 291 14.49 41.59 16.90
C ILE A 291 13.79 41.76 18.27
N ALA A 292 12.69 41.00 18.49
CA ALA A 292 12.51 39.96 19.55
C ALA A 292 11.13 39.24 19.35
N PRO A 293 10.79 38.13 20.06
CA PRO A 293 10.28 36.89 19.46
C PRO A 293 8.74 36.77 19.51
N LYS A 294 8.15 36.05 18.54
CA LYS A 294 6.73 35.66 18.59
C LYS A 294 6.56 34.19 18.94
N SER A 295 5.68 34.01 19.91
CA SER A 295 5.11 32.80 20.47
C SER A 295 4.52 31.85 19.43
N ALA A 296 4.64 30.56 19.76
CA ALA A 296 4.06 29.45 19.04
C ALA A 296 2.53 29.51 19.07
N SER A 297 1.91 29.55 17.88
CA SER A 297 0.52 29.18 17.67
C SER A 297 0.47 27.84 16.93
N SER A 298 -0.21 26.87 17.55
CA SER A 298 -0.54 25.53 17.07
C SER A 298 -1.11 25.48 15.65
N PRO A 299 -0.74 24.49 14.80
CA PRO A 299 -1.53 24.12 13.64
C PRO A 299 -2.46 22.92 13.95
N SER A 300 -3.73 23.11 13.64
CA SER A 300 -4.80 22.11 13.56
C SER A 300 -4.53 21.03 12.49
N PRO A 301 -5.06 19.79 12.63
CA PRO A 301 -4.65 18.65 11.82
C PRO A 301 -5.35 18.62 10.46
N LEU A 302 -4.64 19.03 9.41
CA LEU A 302 -4.99 18.70 8.02
C LEU A 302 -4.55 17.26 7.74
N LYS A 303 -5.53 16.36 7.57
CA LYS A 303 -5.37 15.05 6.91
C LYS A 303 -5.04 15.29 5.43
N GLY A 304 -3.78 15.60 5.14
CA GLY A 304 -3.21 15.63 3.80
C GLY A 304 -2.36 14.39 3.58
N LEU A 305 -2.45 13.84 2.37
CA LEU A 305 -1.71 12.68 1.89
C LEU A 305 -0.32 12.57 2.53
N ARG A 306 -0.10 11.45 3.23
CA ARG A 306 1.19 11.04 3.74
C ARG A 306 2.10 10.80 2.52
N ARG A 307 2.70 11.88 2.02
CA ARG A 307 3.84 11.81 1.11
C ARG A 307 4.92 11.10 1.91
N ARG A 308 5.00 9.77 1.75
CA ARG A 308 6.10 8.95 2.24
C ARG A 308 7.33 9.64 1.63
N ARG A 309 8.04 10.45 2.44
CA ARG A 309 9.41 10.83 2.12
C ARG A 309 10.07 9.48 1.93
N THR A 310 10.36 9.13 0.69
CA THR A 310 11.30 8.06 0.38
C THR A 310 12.53 8.41 1.19
N SER A 311 12.76 7.69 2.29
CA SER A 311 14.11 7.55 2.80
C SER A 311 14.95 7.25 1.57
N ASP A 312 16.02 8.01 1.33
CA ASP A 312 16.99 7.70 0.29
C ASP A 312 17.57 6.32 0.62
N THR A 313 16.87 5.27 0.22
CA THR A 313 17.35 3.90 0.23
C THR A 313 18.59 3.94 -0.64
N SER A 314 19.74 3.62 -0.03
CA SER A 314 21.00 3.65 -0.75
C SER A 314 20.89 2.87 -2.06
N ASP A 315 21.54 3.35 -3.13
CA ASP A 315 21.47 2.71 -4.46
C ASP A 315 21.77 1.21 -4.43
N VAL A 316 22.58 0.77 -3.48
CA VAL A 316 22.93 -0.64 -3.27
C VAL A 316 21.74 -1.47 -2.82
N VAL A 317 20.90 -0.95 -1.91
CA VAL A 317 19.68 -1.63 -1.46
C VAL A 317 18.72 -1.80 -2.63
N GLN A 318 18.57 -0.77 -3.45
CA GLN A 318 17.71 -0.83 -4.63
C GLN A 318 18.23 -1.83 -5.67
N ILE A 319 19.56 -1.89 -5.90
CA ILE A 319 20.18 -2.89 -6.77
C ILE A 319 19.92 -4.30 -6.23
N SER A 320 20.11 -4.53 -4.92
CA SER A 320 19.84 -5.82 -4.29
C SER A 320 18.40 -6.27 -4.48
N GLN A 321 17.45 -5.36 -4.23
CA GLN A 321 16.02 -5.64 -4.38
C GLN A 321 15.68 -5.99 -5.83
N MET A 322 16.19 -5.22 -6.80
CA MET A 322 16.00 -5.54 -8.22
C MET A 322 16.67 -6.86 -8.63
N GLN A 323 17.84 -7.20 -8.07
CA GLN A 323 18.49 -8.50 -8.33
C GLN A 323 17.64 -9.66 -7.82
N LEU A 324 17.14 -9.55 -6.59
CA LEU A 324 16.24 -10.55 -5.99
C LEU A 324 14.96 -10.70 -6.82
N GLU A 325 14.33 -9.59 -7.25
CA GLU A 325 13.13 -9.66 -8.08
C GLU A 325 13.39 -10.30 -9.45
N VAL A 326 14.55 -10.01 -10.06
CA VAL A 326 14.97 -10.62 -11.34
C VAL A 326 15.22 -12.12 -11.17
N GLU A 327 15.82 -12.54 -10.05
CA GLU A 327 16.08 -13.94 -9.71
C GLU A 327 14.79 -14.71 -9.39
N GLU A 328 13.91 -14.15 -8.54
CA GLU A 328 12.58 -14.69 -8.21
C GLU A 328 11.68 -14.85 -9.44
N SER A 329 11.85 -14.00 -10.44
CA SER A 329 11.09 -14.04 -11.69
C SER A 329 11.78 -14.86 -12.79
N GLU A 330 12.94 -15.46 -12.50
CA GLU A 330 13.78 -16.21 -13.46
C GLU A 330 14.13 -15.41 -14.74
N ILE A 331 14.21 -14.07 -14.63
CA ILE A 331 14.45 -13.18 -15.77
C ILE A 331 15.95 -13.10 -16.05
N LYS A 332 16.35 -13.23 -17.31
CA LYS A 332 17.74 -12.94 -17.71
C LYS A 332 17.96 -11.43 -17.76
N PRO A 333 19.02 -10.90 -17.10
CA PRO A 333 19.24 -9.46 -17.05
C PRO A 333 19.49 -8.93 -18.46
N SER A 334 18.77 -7.87 -18.83
CA SER A 334 18.71 -7.37 -20.20
C SER A 334 20.09 -6.92 -20.72
N SER A 335 20.35 -7.01 -22.02
CA SER A 335 21.59 -6.46 -22.59
C SER A 335 21.44 -4.95 -22.79
N ILE A 336 22.51 -4.18 -22.54
CA ILE A 336 22.56 -2.73 -22.83
C ILE A 336 22.28 -2.48 -24.33
N ALA A 337 22.71 -3.37 -25.22
CA ALA A 337 22.42 -3.28 -26.64
C ALA A 337 20.90 -3.27 -26.95
N LYS A 338 20.11 -4.06 -26.20
CA LYS A 338 18.65 -4.09 -26.31
C LYS A 338 18.04 -2.73 -25.94
N VAL A 339 18.57 -2.07 -24.89
CA VAL A 339 18.15 -0.72 -24.49
C VAL A 339 18.42 0.31 -25.60
N PHE A 340 19.61 0.27 -26.21
CA PHE A 340 19.95 1.14 -27.34
C PHE A 340 19.09 0.88 -28.57
N GLN A 341 18.81 -0.39 -28.88
CA GLN A 341 17.92 -0.79 -29.97
C GLN A 341 16.48 -0.33 -29.74
N PHE A 342 15.98 -0.37 -28.51
CA PHE A 342 14.65 0.10 -28.18
C PHE A 342 14.49 1.62 -28.41
N ASN A 343 15.59 2.38 -28.30
CA ASN A 343 15.66 3.83 -28.54
C ASN A 343 16.10 4.23 -29.96
N LYS A 344 15.98 3.33 -30.97
CA LYS A 344 16.37 3.59 -32.38
C LYS A 344 15.90 4.92 -32.96
N GLY A 345 14.68 5.35 -32.61
CA GLY A 345 14.11 6.61 -33.11
C GLY A 345 14.87 7.88 -32.71
N ASN A 346 15.72 7.84 -31.68
CA ASN A 346 16.44 9.01 -31.14
C ASN A 346 17.96 8.90 -31.29
N TRP A 347 18.44 8.08 -32.23
CA TRP A 347 19.88 7.88 -32.44
C TRP A 347 20.61 9.16 -32.91
N SER A 348 19.93 10.05 -33.64
CA SER A 348 20.50 11.34 -34.05
C SER A 348 20.99 12.16 -32.86
N PHE A 349 20.18 12.24 -31.79
CA PHE A 349 20.57 12.91 -30.54
C PHE A 349 21.70 12.17 -29.84
N ALA A 350 21.70 10.84 -29.85
CA ALA A 350 22.79 10.07 -29.26
C ALA A 350 24.13 10.37 -29.96
N PHE A 351 24.19 10.31 -31.29
CA PHE A 351 25.41 10.60 -32.06
C PHE A 351 25.92 12.04 -31.88
N LEU A 352 25.03 13.03 -31.87
CA LEU A 352 25.42 14.42 -31.61
C LEU A 352 25.95 14.60 -30.17
N GLY A 353 25.38 13.86 -29.21
CA GLY A 353 25.89 13.80 -27.85
C GLY A 353 27.29 13.20 -27.76
N LEU A 354 27.55 12.10 -28.48
CA LEU A 354 28.87 11.44 -28.58
C LEU A 354 29.94 12.38 -29.13
N PHE A 355 29.59 13.19 -30.12
CA PHE A 355 30.48 14.23 -30.65
C PHE A 355 30.86 15.25 -29.56
N GLY A 356 29.88 15.74 -28.78
CA GLY A 356 30.13 16.61 -27.63
C GLY A 356 31.04 15.97 -26.57
N CYS A 357 30.89 14.66 -26.32
CA CYS A 357 31.75 13.91 -25.39
C CYS A 357 33.20 13.82 -25.88
N SER A 358 33.38 13.71 -27.21
CA SER A 358 34.70 13.68 -27.83
C SER A 358 35.40 15.03 -27.68
N ILE A 359 34.67 16.14 -27.86
CA ILE A 359 35.19 17.49 -27.60
C ILE A 359 35.62 17.63 -26.14
N SER A 360 34.74 17.29 -25.18
CA SER A 360 35.10 17.47 -23.76
C SER A 360 36.23 16.53 -23.31
N GLY A 361 36.27 15.30 -23.84
CA GLY A 361 37.32 14.33 -23.54
C GLY A 361 38.71 14.75 -24.03
N LEU A 362 38.80 15.46 -25.16
CA LEU A 362 40.06 15.99 -25.69
C LEU A 362 40.58 17.21 -24.93
N VAL A 363 39.73 17.95 -24.21
CA VAL A 363 40.17 19.15 -23.47
C VAL A 363 41.22 18.81 -22.40
N VAL A 364 41.05 17.70 -21.67
CA VAL A 364 41.96 17.34 -20.56
C VAL A 364 43.39 17.01 -21.04
N PRO A 365 43.60 16.21 -22.10
CA PRO A 365 44.94 16.02 -22.67
C PRO A 365 45.56 17.31 -23.22
N PHE A 366 44.79 18.18 -23.87
CA PHE A 366 45.29 19.49 -24.31
C PHE A 366 45.63 20.41 -23.14
N PHE A 367 44.84 20.36 -22.06
CA PHE A 367 45.14 21.08 -20.82
C PHE A 367 46.50 20.66 -20.26
N ALA A 368 46.84 19.36 -20.26
CA ALA A 368 48.16 18.90 -19.82
C ALA A 368 49.32 19.51 -20.61
N LEU A 369 49.16 19.66 -21.94
CA LEU A 369 50.17 20.29 -22.80
C LEU A 369 50.34 21.78 -22.50
N VAL A 370 49.23 22.52 -22.45
CA VAL A 370 49.20 23.95 -22.15
C VAL A 370 49.76 24.21 -20.75
N TYR A 371 49.38 23.40 -19.77
CA TYR A 371 49.82 23.54 -18.37
C TYR A 371 51.30 23.28 -18.20
N ALA A 372 51.86 22.25 -18.84
CA ALA A 372 53.30 22.01 -18.82
C ALA A 372 54.11 23.16 -19.45
N GLN A 373 53.53 23.88 -20.41
CA GLN A 373 54.20 24.98 -21.10
C GLN A 373 54.37 26.23 -20.24
N ILE A 374 53.52 26.45 -19.23
CA ILE A 374 53.69 27.54 -18.25
C ILE A 374 55.07 27.47 -17.60
N PHE A 375 55.50 26.27 -17.20
CA PHE A 375 56.80 26.07 -16.56
C PHE A 375 57.98 26.33 -17.50
N ALA A 376 57.78 26.09 -18.81
CA ALA A 376 58.76 26.44 -19.84
C ALA A 376 58.94 27.96 -19.94
N VAL A 377 57.82 28.69 -20.00
CA VAL A 377 57.77 30.13 -20.19
C VAL A 377 58.46 30.87 -19.04
N PHE A 378 58.32 30.39 -17.79
CA PHE A 378 59.04 30.96 -16.64
C PHE A 378 60.56 30.82 -16.70
N SER A 379 61.10 29.99 -17.59
CA SER A 379 62.53 29.83 -17.82
C SER A 379 63.06 30.74 -18.95
N GLU A 380 62.21 31.53 -19.58
CA GLU A 380 62.56 32.42 -20.70
C GLU A 380 62.96 33.84 -20.24
N PRO A 381 63.76 34.58 -21.04
CA PRO A 381 64.12 35.96 -20.74
C PRO A 381 62.90 36.91 -20.67
N PRO A 382 62.97 38.00 -19.89
CA PRO A 382 61.81 38.83 -19.51
C PRO A 382 61.04 39.43 -20.69
N GLU A 383 61.71 39.73 -21.81
CA GLU A 383 61.06 40.28 -23.02
C GLU A 383 60.15 39.26 -23.75
N LYS A 384 60.47 37.96 -23.68
CA LYS A 384 59.64 36.88 -24.26
C LYS A 384 58.59 36.38 -23.28
N LEU A 385 58.93 36.41 -21.99
CA LEU A 385 58.06 35.98 -20.88
C LEU A 385 56.68 36.66 -20.92
N GLU A 386 56.63 37.98 -21.09
CA GLU A 386 55.36 38.72 -21.09
C GLU A 386 54.44 38.30 -22.26
N ARG A 387 55.00 38.20 -23.47
CA ARG A 387 54.24 37.81 -24.66
C ARG A 387 53.72 36.37 -24.59
N ASP A 388 54.57 35.43 -24.19
CA ASP A 388 54.23 34.01 -24.20
C ASP A 388 53.33 33.65 -23.02
N SER A 389 53.51 34.28 -21.85
CA SER A 389 52.59 34.09 -20.71
C SER A 389 51.16 34.54 -21.03
N LEU A 390 50.99 35.65 -21.75
CA LEU A 390 49.68 36.11 -22.23
C LEU A 390 49.07 35.13 -23.23
N PHE A 391 49.84 34.62 -24.18
CA PHE A 391 49.38 33.64 -25.16
C PHE A 391 48.90 32.34 -24.50
N TRP A 392 49.73 31.73 -23.64
CA TRP A 392 49.39 30.47 -22.98
C TRP A 392 48.27 30.63 -21.94
N SER A 393 48.17 31.79 -21.28
CA SER A 393 47.01 32.12 -20.42
C SER A 393 45.73 32.22 -21.24
N GLY A 394 45.78 32.84 -22.43
CA GLY A 394 44.67 32.89 -23.37
C GLY A 394 44.21 31.51 -23.85
N MET A 395 45.13 30.56 -24.01
CA MET A 395 44.80 29.18 -24.39
C MET A 395 43.93 28.45 -23.34
N PHE A 396 44.05 28.78 -22.04
CA PHE A 396 43.13 28.22 -21.03
C PHE A 396 41.69 28.70 -21.21
N ILE A 397 41.49 29.96 -21.63
CA ILE A 397 40.15 30.49 -21.92
C ILE A 397 39.55 29.74 -23.11
N VAL A 398 40.35 29.51 -24.15
CA VAL A 398 39.93 28.72 -25.33
C VAL A 398 39.56 27.29 -24.93
N LEU A 399 40.39 26.62 -24.13
CA LEU A 399 40.08 25.28 -23.60
C LEU A 399 38.81 25.26 -22.74
N GLY A 400 38.62 26.29 -21.90
CA GLY A 400 37.41 26.46 -21.09
C GLY A 400 36.15 26.61 -21.94
N PHE A 401 36.23 27.35 -23.05
CA PHE A 401 35.12 27.49 -24.00
C PHE A 401 34.77 26.14 -24.66
N PHE A 402 35.77 25.39 -25.14
CA PHE A 402 35.53 24.07 -25.73
C PHE A 402 35.03 23.04 -24.70
N ALA A 403 35.49 23.10 -23.46
CA ALA A 403 34.95 22.28 -22.38
C ALA A 403 33.46 22.58 -22.16
N ALA A 404 33.11 23.86 -22.00
CA ALA A 404 31.73 24.29 -21.82
C ALA A 404 30.84 23.86 -23.00
N LEU A 405 31.32 24.05 -24.23
CA LEU A 405 30.63 23.65 -25.46
C LEU A 405 30.41 22.13 -25.51
N GLY A 406 31.47 21.34 -25.26
CA GLY A 406 31.42 19.88 -25.25
C GLY A 406 30.46 19.34 -24.21
N PHE A 407 30.53 19.83 -22.97
CA PHE A 407 29.61 19.46 -21.89
C PHE A 407 28.17 19.88 -22.19
N PHE A 408 27.95 21.09 -22.72
CA PHE A 408 26.61 21.57 -23.03
C PHE A 408 25.94 20.72 -24.12
N ILE A 409 26.65 20.45 -25.23
CA ILE A 409 26.12 19.62 -26.34
C ILE A 409 25.84 18.21 -25.84
N SER A 410 26.81 17.59 -25.17
CA SER A 410 26.68 16.20 -24.70
C SER A 410 25.56 16.03 -23.68
N ALA A 411 25.49 16.89 -22.64
CA ALA A 411 24.48 16.81 -21.61
C ALA A 411 23.06 17.00 -22.15
N ASN A 412 22.84 18.00 -23.03
CA ASN A 412 21.51 18.26 -23.60
C ASN A 412 21.07 17.14 -24.53
N MET A 413 21.95 16.65 -25.41
CA MET A 413 21.59 15.65 -26.41
C MET A 413 21.38 14.26 -25.82
N LEU A 414 22.30 13.79 -24.96
CA LEU A 414 22.14 12.52 -24.24
C LEU A 414 21.00 12.57 -23.23
N GLY A 415 20.80 13.71 -22.56
CA GLY A 415 19.67 13.94 -21.66
C GLY A 415 18.32 13.79 -22.37
N ARG A 416 18.13 14.45 -23.52
CA ARG A 416 16.92 14.30 -24.34
C ARG A 416 16.70 12.87 -24.80
N SER A 417 17.76 12.19 -25.24
CA SER A 417 17.67 10.78 -25.67
C SER A 417 17.23 9.86 -24.51
N GLY A 418 17.75 10.09 -23.31
CA GLY A 418 17.35 9.35 -22.11
C GLY A 418 15.91 9.64 -21.64
N GLU A 419 15.44 10.89 -21.72
CA GLU A 419 14.05 11.24 -21.42
C GLU A 419 13.06 10.63 -22.42
N ALA A 420 13.41 10.66 -23.71
CA ALA A 420 12.60 10.03 -24.75
C ALA A 420 12.46 8.51 -24.53
N LEU A 421 13.55 7.85 -24.13
CA LEU A 421 13.52 6.44 -23.73
C LEU A 421 12.60 6.21 -22.52
N THR A 422 12.72 7.04 -21.48
CA THR A 422 11.90 6.92 -20.26
C THR A 422 10.41 7.05 -20.58
N LYS A 423 10.04 8.03 -21.42
CA LYS A 423 8.67 8.20 -21.91
C LYS A 423 8.17 6.96 -22.65
N LYS A 424 8.99 6.43 -23.57
CA LYS A 424 8.64 5.25 -24.38
C LYS A 424 8.46 4.01 -23.52
N LEU A 425 9.36 3.75 -22.58
CA LEU A 425 9.27 2.63 -21.65
C LEU A 425 7.99 2.70 -20.82
N ARG A 426 7.65 3.87 -20.26
CA ARG A 426 6.41 4.06 -19.50
C ARG A 426 5.17 3.78 -20.35
N LEU A 427 5.13 4.31 -21.57
CA LEU A 427 3.98 4.17 -22.45
C LEU A 427 3.75 2.70 -22.86
N GLU A 428 4.79 2.02 -23.34
CA GLU A 428 4.66 0.61 -23.77
C GLU A 428 4.41 -0.33 -22.59
N SER A 429 5.09 -0.11 -21.45
CA SER A 429 4.87 -0.93 -20.26
C SER A 429 3.47 -0.74 -19.70
N PHE A 430 2.95 0.49 -19.68
CA PHE A 430 1.60 0.78 -19.21
C PHE A 430 0.53 0.23 -20.16
N ARG A 431 0.78 0.33 -21.48
CA ARG A 431 -0.08 -0.28 -22.49
C ARG A 431 -0.18 -1.80 -22.30
N ASN A 432 0.94 -2.50 -22.13
CA ASN A 432 0.90 -3.95 -21.95
C ASN A 432 0.36 -4.34 -20.57
N LEU A 433 0.60 -3.52 -19.53
CA LEU A 433 0.00 -3.74 -18.21
C LEU A 433 -1.53 -3.76 -18.29
N LEU A 434 -2.15 -2.74 -18.91
CA LEU A 434 -3.61 -2.69 -19.09
C LEU A 434 -4.16 -3.78 -20.02
N ARG A 435 -3.30 -4.46 -20.78
CA ARG A 435 -3.67 -5.57 -21.67
C ARG A 435 -3.76 -6.91 -20.94
N GLN A 436 -3.11 -7.04 -19.77
CA GLN A 436 -3.07 -8.28 -18.99
C GLN A 436 -4.44 -8.69 -18.45
N ASP A 437 -4.63 -9.99 -18.30
CA ASP A 437 -5.78 -10.60 -17.63
C ASP A 437 -5.69 -10.46 -16.10
N ILE A 438 -6.79 -10.74 -15.39
CA ILE A 438 -6.83 -10.53 -13.93
C ILE A 438 -5.96 -11.55 -13.18
N GLY A 439 -5.72 -12.73 -13.75
CA GLY A 439 -4.78 -13.70 -13.18
C GLY A 439 -3.37 -13.14 -13.01
N PHE A 440 -2.96 -12.19 -13.86
CA PHE A 440 -1.70 -11.46 -13.68
C PHE A 440 -1.69 -10.60 -12.40
N TYR A 441 -2.81 -9.93 -12.09
CA TYR A 441 -2.94 -9.01 -10.95
C TYR A 441 -3.17 -9.72 -9.60
N ASP A 442 -3.72 -10.92 -9.65
CA ASP A 442 -3.90 -11.79 -8.49
C ASP A 442 -2.56 -12.36 -7.97
N ASP A 443 -1.51 -12.35 -8.79
CA ASP A 443 -0.17 -12.77 -8.38
C ASP A 443 0.46 -11.71 -7.47
N GLU A 444 0.89 -12.11 -6.28
CA GLU A 444 1.53 -11.22 -5.30
C GLU A 444 2.80 -10.55 -5.86
N ARG A 445 3.45 -11.14 -6.87
CA ARG A 445 4.59 -10.55 -7.59
C ARG A 445 4.21 -9.27 -8.34
N HIS A 446 2.95 -9.13 -8.72
CA HIS A 446 2.41 -8.01 -9.48
C HIS A 446 1.52 -7.08 -8.65
N ASN A 447 1.72 -7.04 -7.34
CA ASN A 447 1.01 -6.09 -6.48
C ASN A 447 1.11 -4.65 -7.03
N THR A 448 -0.04 -3.96 -7.02
CA THR A 448 -0.19 -2.56 -7.45
C THR A 448 0.94 -1.64 -6.96
N GLY A 449 1.38 -1.77 -5.70
CA GLY A 449 2.49 -0.99 -5.15
C GLY A 449 3.82 -1.22 -5.87
N LYS A 450 4.15 -2.48 -6.21
CA LYS A 450 5.36 -2.83 -6.99
C LYS A 450 5.26 -2.29 -8.41
N LEU A 451 4.11 -2.47 -9.07
CA LEU A 451 3.87 -1.95 -10.41
C LEU A 451 3.99 -0.42 -10.49
N CYS A 452 3.43 0.31 -9.52
CA CYS A 452 3.60 1.76 -9.44
C CYS A 452 5.07 2.16 -9.24
N THR A 453 5.81 1.39 -8.43
CA THR A 453 7.25 1.61 -8.20
C THR A 453 8.06 1.44 -9.48
N ARG A 454 7.69 0.48 -10.36
CA ARG A 454 8.34 0.28 -11.68
C ARG A 454 8.26 1.54 -12.56
N PHE A 455 7.10 2.20 -12.60
CA PHE A 455 6.95 3.43 -13.40
C PHE A 455 7.62 4.65 -12.76
N ALA A 456 7.57 4.74 -11.43
CA ALA A 456 8.08 5.87 -10.68
C ALA A 456 9.61 5.87 -10.58
N THR A 457 10.23 4.70 -10.37
CA THR A 457 11.65 4.57 -10.02
C THR A 457 12.47 3.81 -11.08
N ASP A 458 11.98 2.67 -11.58
CA ASP A 458 12.77 1.84 -12.51
C ASP A 458 12.88 2.47 -13.90
N ALA A 459 11.81 3.03 -14.44
CA ALA A 459 11.86 3.69 -15.74
C ALA A 459 12.90 4.85 -15.77
N PRO A 460 12.97 5.75 -14.76
CA PRO A 460 14.07 6.69 -14.64
C PRO A 460 15.46 6.06 -14.42
N ASN A 461 15.57 4.90 -13.77
CA ASN A 461 16.87 4.23 -13.59
C ASN A 461 17.46 3.79 -14.95
N VAL A 462 16.63 3.38 -15.93
CA VAL A 462 17.11 3.01 -17.28
C VAL A 462 17.72 4.20 -18.03
N ARG A 463 17.27 5.42 -17.74
CA ARG A 463 17.81 6.68 -18.32
C ARG A 463 19.31 6.83 -18.07
N TYR A 464 19.85 6.27 -16.98
CA TYR A 464 21.27 6.38 -16.64
C TYR A 464 22.20 5.81 -17.70
N VAL A 465 21.75 4.85 -18.51
CA VAL A 465 22.54 4.34 -19.65
C VAL A 465 22.96 5.45 -20.60
N PHE A 466 22.10 6.45 -20.84
CA PHE A 466 22.40 7.57 -21.74
C PHE A 466 23.07 8.73 -21.01
N THR A 467 22.57 9.13 -19.83
CA THR A 467 23.11 10.31 -19.13
C THR A 467 24.51 10.08 -18.56
N ARG A 468 24.86 8.85 -18.18
CA ARG A 468 26.21 8.50 -17.70
C ARG A 468 27.19 8.19 -18.82
N LEU A 469 26.70 7.85 -20.00
CA LEU A 469 27.54 7.59 -21.18
C LEU A 469 28.46 8.76 -21.49
N MET A 470 28.00 9.99 -21.22
CA MET A 470 28.78 11.21 -21.38
C MET A 470 30.15 11.10 -20.73
N VAL A 471 30.18 10.73 -19.44
CA VAL A 471 31.42 10.72 -18.66
C VAL A 471 32.28 9.50 -19.01
N VAL A 472 31.66 8.35 -19.30
CA VAL A 472 32.39 7.15 -19.71
C VAL A 472 33.14 7.41 -21.02
N ILE A 473 32.47 7.97 -22.03
CA ILE A 473 33.07 8.20 -23.34
C ILE A 473 34.07 9.33 -23.30
N SER A 474 33.78 10.44 -22.60
CA SER A 474 34.77 11.50 -22.41
C SER A 474 36.03 10.96 -21.73
N SER A 475 35.89 10.11 -20.72
CA SER A 475 37.01 9.49 -20.00
C SER A 475 37.84 8.54 -20.87
N ILE A 476 37.19 7.75 -21.76
CA ILE A 476 37.90 6.90 -22.72
C ILE A 476 38.68 7.76 -23.73
N VAL A 477 38.07 8.83 -24.24
CA VAL A 477 38.74 9.77 -25.16
C VAL A 477 39.91 10.47 -24.46
N THR A 478 39.73 10.90 -23.20
CA THR A 478 40.80 11.47 -22.38
C THR A 478 41.94 10.47 -22.19
N LEU A 479 41.63 9.22 -21.83
CA LEU A 479 42.63 8.17 -21.62
C LEU A 479 43.47 7.94 -22.89
N ILE A 480 42.82 7.79 -24.04
CA ILE A 480 43.52 7.59 -25.33
C ILE A 480 44.37 8.82 -25.69
N GLY A 481 43.80 10.02 -25.59
CA GLY A 481 44.50 11.26 -25.93
C GLY A 481 45.69 11.55 -25.01
N ALA A 482 45.55 11.30 -23.71
CA ALA A 482 46.61 11.50 -22.73
C ALA A 482 47.74 10.47 -22.87
N ILE A 483 47.42 9.19 -23.11
CA ILE A 483 48.43 8.17 -23.43
C ILE A 483 49.19 8.57 -24.70
N ALA A 484 48.48 8.95 -25.78
CA ALA A 484 49.11 9.37 -27.03
C ALA A 484 50.09 10.54 -26.82
N ILE A 485 49.67 11.58 -26.09
CA ILE A 485 50.52 12.74 -25.77
C ILE A 485 51.73 12.34 -24.93
N GLY A 486 51.56 11.43 -23.97
CA GLY A 486 52.66 10.91 -23.15
C GLY A 486 53.72 10.19 -23.99
N PHE A 487 53.29 9.29 -24.88
CA PHE A 487 54.22 8.56 -25.74
C PHE A 487 54.94 9.46 -26.76
N LEU A 488 54.25 10.47 -27.29
CA LEU A 488 54.84 11.42 -28.25
C LEU A 488 55.93 12.32 -27.64
N ASN A 489 55.80 12.73 -26.37
CA ASN A 489 56.78 13.60 -25.73
C ASN A 489 57.90 12.84 -25.01
N GLY A 490 57.66 11.60 -24.58
CA GLY A 490 58.65 10.84 -23.81
C GLY A 490 58.24 9.41 -23.53
N TRP A 491 58.38 8.53 -24.53
CA TRP A 491 57.97 7.12 -24.43
C TRP A 491 58.63 6.34 -23.28
N LYS A 492 59.90 6.61 -22.95
CA LYS A 492 60.62 5.92 -21.85
C LYS A 492 59.96 6.20 -20.49
N LEU A 493 59.73 7.48 -20.18
CA LEU A 493 59.05 7.89 -18.94
C LEU A 493 57.58 7.47 -18.95
N ALA A 494 56.93 7.53 -20.11
CA ALA A 494 55.52 7.16 -20.25
C ALA A 494 55.27 5.69 -19.92
N ILE A 495 56.11 4.76 -20.39
CA ILE A 495 55.99 3.33 -20.06
C ILE A 495 56.14 3.10 -18.55
N ILE A 496 57.10 3.75 -17.90
CA ILE A 496 57.35 3.59 -16.47
C ILE A 496 56.14 4.04 -15.64
N LEU A 497 55.56 5.19 -15.97
CA LEU A 497 54.39 5.69 -15.27
C LEU A 497 53.10 4.92 -15.64
N LEU A 498 53.01 4.38 -16.85
CA LEU A 498 51.90 3.52 -17.26
C LEU A 498 51.81 2.24 -16.43
N ILE A 499 52.93 1.70 -15.92
CA ILE A 499 52.94 0.52 -15.03
C ILE A 499 52.18 0.79 -13.72
N ILE A 500 52.16 2.04 -13.23
CA ILE A 500 51.44 2.41 -12.00
C ILE A 500 49.92 2.48 -12.25
N ILE A 501 49.48 2.77 -13.47
CA ILE A 501 48.05 2.92 -13.77
C ILE A 501 47.26 1.64 -13.43
N PRO A 502 47.60 0.43 -13.91
CA PRO A 502 46.91 -0.80 -13.53
C PRO A 502 46.80 -1.01 -12.02
N LEU A 503 47.81 -0.59 -11.25
CA LEU A 503 47.79 -0.69 -9.78
C LEU A 503 46.75 0.26 -9.17
N ILE A 504 46.63 1.48 -9.70
CA ILE A 504 45.57 2.43 -9.31
C ILE A 504 44.20 1.86 -9.66
N ILE A 505 44.02 1.31 -10.87
CA ILE A 505 42.76 0.69 -11.30
C ILE A 505 42.39 -0.47 -10.36
N ALA A 506 43.33 -1.36 -10.08
CA ALA A 506 43.12 -2.48 -9.18
C ALA A 506 42.72 -2.00 -7.77
N SER A 507 43.42 -1.00 -7.22
CA SER A 507 43.10 -0.45 -5.91
C SER A 507 41.70 0.17 -5.85
N GLY A 508 41.30 0.93 -6.88
CA GLY A 508 39.94 1.50 -7.00
C GLY A 508 38.86 0.44 -7.16
N TYR A 509 39.15 -0.65 -7.88
CA TYR A 509 38.25 -1.79 -7.99
C TYR A 509 38.02 -2.47 -6.63
N PHE A 510 39.08 -2.74 -5.87
CA PHE A 510 38.97 -3.32 -4.53
C PHE A 510 38.22 -2.39 -3.57
N GLU A 511 38.50 -1.08 -3.62
CA GLU A 511 37.79 -0.07 -2.84
C GLU A 511 36.27 -0.11 -3.12
N MET A 512 35.89 -0.13 -4.40
CA MET A 512 34.50 -0.25 -4.82
C MET A 512 33.87 -1.57 -4.35
N GLN A 513 34.55 -2.71 -4.57
CA GLN A 513 34.05 -4.02 -4.17
C GLN A 513 33.79 -4.11 -2.66
N GLN A 514 34.69 -3.53 -1.84
CA GLN A 514 34.51 -3.45 -0.39
C GLN A 514 33.30 -2.57 -0.01
N GLN A 515 33.14 -1.40 -0.61
CA GLN A 515 31.99 -0.52 -0.31
C GLN A 515 30.64 -1.15 -0.68
N PHE A 516 30.55 -1.75 -1.87
CA PHE A 516 29.33 -2.43 -2.32
C PHE A 516 29.04 -3.68 -1.50
N GLY A 517 30.04 -4.54 -1.31
CA GLY A 517 29.92 -5.77 -0.54
C GLY A 517 29.58 -5.51 0.94
N LYS A 518 30.07 -4.40 1.51
CA LYS A 518 29.70 -3.96 2.86
C LYS A 518 28.23 -3.60 2.94
N LYS A 519 27.73 -2.69 2.08
CA LYS A 519 26.32 -2.24 2.11
C LYS A 519 25.32 -3.40 1.95
N MET A 520 25.62 -4.37 1.10
CA MET A 520 24.79 -5.58 0.93
C MET A 520 24.74 -6.42 2.21
N ARG A 521 25.91 -6.71 2.80
CA ARG A 521 26.00 -7.48 4.04
C ARG A 521 25.35 -6.78 5.21
N ASP A 522 25.56 -5.47 5.35
CA ASP A 522 24.94 -4.66 6.42
C ASP A 522 23.41 -4.70 6.33
N THR A 523 22.85 -4.60 5.12
CA THR A 523 21.40 -4.66 4.91
C THR A 523 20.84 -6.02 5.35
N LYS A 524 21.50 -7.12 4.96
CA LYS A 524 21.09 -8.48 5.34
C LYS A 524 21.24 -8.74 6.84
N LEU A 525 22.33 -8.28 7.45
CA LEU A 525 22.60 -8.47 8.88
C LEU A 525 21.66 -7.62 9.76
N LEU A 526 21.21 -6.46 9.27
CA LEU A 526 20.26 -5.60 9.98
C LEU A 526 18.79 -5.97 9.75
N GLU A 527 18.50 -6.87 8.81
CA GLU A 527 17.14 -7.27 8.46
C GLU A 527 16.40 -7.83 9.69
N ASP A 528 17.04 -8.72 10.43
CA ASP A 528 16.42 -9.38 11.59
C ASP A 528 16.24 -8.45 12.78
N ALA A 529 17.20 -7.55 13.03
CA ALA A 529 17.04 -6.46 14.00
C ALA A 529 15.88 -5.53 13.59
N GLY A 530 15.78 -5.22 12.29
CA GLY A 530 14.69 -4.44 11.70
C GLY A 530 13.33 -5.10 11.88
N LYS A 531 13.22 -6.42 11.70
CA LYS A 531 11.98 -7.19 11.92
C LYS A 531 11.51 -7.07 13.37
N VAL A 532 12.40 -7.33 14.34
CA VAL A 532 12.08 -7.23 15.77
C VAL A 532 11.60 -5.82 16.13
N ALA A 533 12.25 -4.79 15.59
CA ALA A 533 11.86 -3.40 15.82
C ALA A 533 10.49 -3.06 15.19
N SER A 534 10.27 -3.44 13.94
CA SER A 534 8.99 -3.21 13.23
C SER A 534 7.84 -3.90 13.94
N GLU A 535 8.00 -5.18 14.27
CA GLU A 535 7.02 -5.99 14.98
C GLU A 535 6.61 -5.37 16.34
N ALA A 536 7.61 -4.93 17.13
CA ALA A 536 7.37 -4.32 18.43
C ALA A 536 6.64 -2.97 18.32
N VAL A 537 6.96 -2.16 17.30
CA VAL A 537 6.37 -0.83 17.10
C VAL A 537 4.96 -0.92 16.51
N GLU A 538 4.73 -1.80 15.54
CA GLU A 538 3.40 -2.03 14.96
C GLU A 538 2.41 -2.50 16.03
N ASN A 539 2.88 -3.36 16.94
CA ASN A 539 2.07 -3.96 18.00
C ASN A 539 2.31 -3.32 19.37
N ILE A 540 2.71 -2.05 19.41
CA ILE A 540 3.17 -1.37 20.64
C ILE A 540 2.15 -1.38 21.77
N ARG A 541 0.85 -1.31 21.46
CA ARG A 541 -0.22 -1.38 22.48
C ARG A 541 -0.23 -2.74 23.19
N THR A 542 -0.04 -3.82 22.45
CA THR A 542 0.05 -5.18 23.00
C THR A 542 1.33 -5.35 23.81
N VAL A 543 2.48 -4.90 23.28
CA VAL A 543 3.76 -4.96 24.00
C VAL A 543 3.69 -4.18 25.32
N GLN A 544 3.08 -2.98 25.31
CA GLN A 544 2.90 -2.16 26.51
C GLN A 544 1.87 -2.73 27.48
N GLY A 545 0.78 -3.33 26.99
CA GLY A 545 -0.23 -3.98 27.81
C GLY A 545 0.30 -5.24 28.52
N LEU A 546 1.22 -5.96 27.88
CA LEU A 546 1.90 -7.13 28.46
C LEU A 546 3.13 -6.78 29.30
N ASN A 547 3.56 -5.51 29.36
CA ASN A 547 4.81 -5.06 30.01
C ASN A 547 6.09 -5.75 29.49
N LYS A 548 6.17 -6.04 28.19
CA LYS A 548 7.30 -6.77 27.57
C LYS A 548 8.29 -5.90 26.80
N GLN A 549 8.32 -4.60 27.06
CA GLN A 549 9.24 -3.68 26.37
C GLN A 549 10.71 -4.06 26.55
N LEU A 550 11.10 -4.53 27.74
CA LEU A 550 12.48 -4.94 28.03
C LEU A 550 12.90 -6.20 27.26
N VAL A 551 11.98 -7.14 27.05
CA VAL A 551 12.24 -8.36 26.26
C VAL A 551 12.54 -8.00 24.81
N PHE A 552 11.69 -7.18 24.20
CA PHE A 552 11.91 -6.71 22.83
C PHE A 552 13.18 -5.86 22.71
N HIS A 553 13.49 -5.04 23.72
CA HIS A 553 14.75 -4.29 23.77
C HIS A 553 15.96 -5.23 23.80
N GLN A 554 15.95 -6.25 24.66
CA GLN A 554 17.05 -7.21 24.76
C GLN A 554 17.20 -8.03 23.47
N LYS A 555 16.09 -8.54 22.92
CA LYS A 555 16.07 -9.24 21.62
C LYS A 555 16.67 -8.37 20.52
N TYR A 556 16.35 -7.07 20.50
CA TYR A 556 16.95 -6.12 19.55
C TYR A 556 18.45 -5.93 19.78
N CYS A 557 18.90 -5.77 21.03
CA CYS A 557 20.32 -5.68 21.36
C CYS A 557 21.12 -6.92 20.92
N GLU A 558 20.59 -8.11 21.17
CA GLU A 558 21.21 -9.38 20.77
C GLU A 558 21.37 -9.47 19.24
N GLN A 559 20.35 -9.05 18.48
CA GLN A 559 20.42 -9.02 17.02
C GLN A 559 21.42 -7.98 16.47
N LEU A 560 21.77 -6.95 17.23
CA LEU A 560 22.72 -5.92 16.82
C LEU A 560 24.20 -6.29 17.02
N VAL A 561 24.50 -7.28 17.87
CA VAL A 561 25.90 -7.67 18.18
C VAL A 561 26.64 -8.15 16.92
N ASN A 562 26.00 -8.99 16.11
CA ASN A 562 26.59 -9.54 14.89
C ASN A 562 26.89 -8.45 13.83
N PRO A 563 25.94 -7.57 13.46
CA PRO A 563 26.21 -6.41 12.59
C PRO A 563 27.35 -5.54 13.11
N TYR A 564 27.40 -5.28 14.42
CA TYR A 564 28.42 -4.44 15.04
C TYR A 564 29.84 -5.03 14.89
N LEU A 565 30.03 -6.29 15.28
CA LEU A 565 31.34 -6.96 15.20
C LEU A 565 31.80 -7.14 13.75
N SER A 566 30.87 -7.44 12.83
CA SER A 566 31.15 -7.50 11.39
C SER A 566 31.64 -6.15 10.86
N ASN A 567 30.95 -5.07 11.25
CA ASN A 567 31.29 -3.73 10.81
C ASN A 567 32.67 -3.25 11.29
N ILE A 568 33.05 -3.54 12.54
CA ILE A 568 34.39 -3.21 13.05
C ILE A 568 35.49 -3.88 12.21
N LYS A 569 35.34 -5.17 11.90
CA LYS A 569 36.31 -5.88 11.04
C LYS A 569 36.40 -5.24 9.65
N GLN A 570 35.26 -4.83 9.09
CA GLN A 570 35.20 -4.17 7.79
C GLN A 570 35.83 -2.78 7.79
N VAL A 571 35.73 -2.02 8.89
CA VAL A 571 36.35 -0.68 9.00
C VAL A 571 37.87 -0.77 8.85
N HIS A 572 38.51 -1.78 9.45
CA HIS A 572 39.97 -1.97 9.32
C HIS A 572 40.39 -2.33 7.90
N VAL A 573 39.68 -3.28 7.25
CA VAL A 573 39.96 -3.66 5.86
C VAL A 573 39.76 -2.48 4.91
N TYR A 574 38.65 -1.77 5.07
CA TYR A 574 38.36 -0.58 4.27
C TYR A 574 39.41 0.52 4.47
N GLY A 575 39.78 0.81 5.72
CA GLY A 575 40.79 1.80 6.05
C GLY A 575 42.15 1.49 5.41
N ALA A 576 42.58 0.23 5.42
CA ALA A 576 43.82 -0.20 4.79
C ALA A 576 43.80 -0.07 3.26
N VAL A 577 42.71 -0.52 2.61
CA VAL A 577 42.54 -0.41 1.15
C VAL A 577 42.49 1.05 0.72
N PHE A 578 41.75 1.89 1.46
CA PHE A 578 41.64 3.32 1.19
C PHE A 578 42.99 4.04 1.35
N ALA A 579 43.70 3.81 2.46
CA ALA A 579 45.01 4.41 2.69
C ALA A 579 46.04 4.02 1.61
N PHE A 580 46.03 2.75 1.19
CA PHE A 580 46.88 2.28 0.09
C PHE A 580 46.52 2.96 -1.24
N SER A 581 45.23 2.96 -1.61
CA SER A 581 44.70 3.62 -2.82
C SER A 581 45.13 5.09 -2.91
N GLN A 582 44.96 5.86 -1.83
CA GLN A 582 45.36 7.27 -1.76
C GLN A 582 46.87 7.50 -1.79
N SER A 583 47.69 6.53 -1.35
CA SER A 583 49.15 6.66 -1.35
C SER A 583 49.76 6.48 -2.75
N LEU A 584 49.14 5.68 -3.62
CA LEU A 584 49.65 5.36 -4.96
C LEU A 584 49.90 6.60 -5.83
N ILE A 585 49.07 7.65 -5.69
CA ILE A 585 49.25 8.89 -6.47
C ILE A 585 50.53 9.63 -6.06
N PHE A 586 50.87 9.65 -4.76
CA PHE A 586 52.10 10.27 -4.28
C PHE A 586 53.34 9.45 -4.68
N PHE A 587 53.25 8.13 -4.72
CA PHE A 587 54.32 7.28 -5.27
C PHE A 587 54.53 7.51 -6.76
N MET A 588 53.45 7.71 -7.53
CA MET A 588 53.56 8.12 -8.94
C MET A 588 54.31 9.46 -9.06
N TYR A 589 54.00 10.43 -8.22
CA TYR A 589 54.66 11.74 -8.24
C TYR A 589 56.16 11.62 -7.94
N ALA A 590 56.51 10.88 -6.89
CA ALA A 590 57.90 10.64 -6.52
C ALA A 590 58.67 9.94 -7.66
N LEU A 591 58.09 8.90 -8.27
CA LEU A 591 58.72 8.16 -9.36
C LEU A 591 58.88 9.02 -10.62
N ALA A 592 57.85 9.78 -10.98
CA ALA A 592 57.85 10.64 -12.17
C ALA A 592 58.95 11.69 -12.10
N PHE A 593 59.08 12.39 -10.97
CA PHE A 593 60.09 13.43 -10.82
C PHE A 593 61.49 12.87 -10.58
N TRP A 594 61.63 11.76 -9.84
CA TRP A 594 62.94 11.15 -9.62
C TRP A 594 63.54 10.62 -10.92
N ILE A 595 62.83 9.77 -11.66
CA ILE A 595 63.31 9.23 -12.94
C ILE A 595 63.35 10.33 -14.02
N GLY A 596 62.35 11.22 -14.03
CA GLY A 596 62.34 12.37 -14.92
C GLY A 596 63.59 13.24 -14.76
N SER A 597 64.07 13.45 -13.53
CA SER A 597 65.31 14.20 -13.28
C SER A 597 66.55 13.51 -13.85
N ILE A 598 66.64 12.18 -13.76
CA ILE A 598 67.75 11.40 -14.34
C ILE A 598 67.75 11.55 -15.87
N PHE A 599 66.58 11.43 -16.53
CA PHE A 599 66.49 11.59 -17.98
C PHE A 599 66.79 13.01 -18.47
N VAL A 600 66.57 14.02 -17.63
CA VAL A 600 66.98 15.41 -17.91
C VAL A 600 68.50 15.55 -17.78
N LEU A 601 69.13 14.96 -16.76
CA LEU A 601 70.58 14.98 -16.58
C LEU A 601 71.31 14.24 -17.71
N ASP A 602 70.75 13.12 -18.17
CA ASP A 602 71.28 12.33 -19.29
C ASP A 602 71.01 12.97 -20.67
N GLY A 603 70.37 14.14 -20.72
CA GLY A 603 70.01 14.84 -21.97
C GLY A 603 68.98 14.13 -22.84
N SER A 604 68.34 13.06 -22.33
CA SER A 604 67.35 12.26 -23.06
C SER A 604 65.98 12.93 -23.17
N MET A 605 65.64 13.84 -22.24
CA MET A 605 64.37 14.56 -22.21
C MET A 605 64.56 16.00 -21.72
N THR A 606 63.70 16.92 -22.19
CA THR A 606 63.62 18.27 -21.64
C THR A 606 62.79 18.29 -20.35
N PRO A 607 63.02 19.24 -19.42
CA PRO A 607 62.18 19.39 -18.23
C PRO A 607 60.69 19.57 -18.57
N THR A 608 60.41 20.28 -19.66
CA THR A 608 59.05 20.50 -20.18
C THR A 608 58.39 19.22 -20.69
N ALA A 609 59.15 18.33 -21.34
CA ALA A 609 58.66 17.04 -21.78
C ALA A 609 58.32 16.13 -20.58
N VAL A 610 59.12 16.18 -19.51
CA VAL A 610 58.82 15.47 -18.25
C VAL A 610 57.48 15.92 -17.68
N PHE A 611 57.23 17.24 -17.58
CA PHE A 611 55.95 17.76 -17.11
C PHE A 611 54.76 17.36 -18.00
N ARG A 612 54.92 17.39 -19.34
CA ARG A 612 53.87 16.97 -20.28
C ARG A 612 53.48 15.51 -20.07
N VAL A 613 54.47 14.62 -19.96
CA VAL A 613 54.24 13.18 -19.71
C VAL A 613 53.58 12.96 -18.35
N PHE A 614 54.07 13.64 -17.32
CA PHE A 614 53.54 13.54 -15.96
C PHE A 614 52.06 13.96 -15.89
N PHE A 615 51.71 15.17 -16.35
CA PHE A 615 50.32 15.65 -16.27
C PHE A 615 49.38 14.83 -17.15
N ALA A 616 49.81 14.42 -18.35
CA ALA A 616 48.99 13.55 -19.19
C ALA A 616 48.66 12.23 -18.48
N ILE A 617 49.66 11.56 -17.90
CA ILE A 617 49.45 10.27 -17.23
C ILE A 617 48.69 10.40 -15.91
N ALA A 618 48.90 11.47 -15.15
CA ALA A 618 48.13 11.73 -13.93
C ALA A 618 46.62 11.84 -14.22
N PHE A 619 46.24 12.50 -15.32
CA PHE A 619 44.83 12.61 -15.71
C PHE A 619 44.23 11.28 -16.18
N CYS A 620 45.02 10.35 -16.75
CA CYS A 620 44.56 8.99 -17.03
C CYS A 620 44.05 8.29 -15.76
N GLY A 621 44.79 8.42 -14.64
CA GLY A 621 44.39 7.83 -13.36
C GLY A 621 43.05 8.37 -12.86
N GLN A 622 42.83 9.68 -12.98
CA GLN A 622 41.56 10.32 -12.62
C GLN A 622 40.40 9.86 -13.51
N SER A 623 40.61 9.76 -14.83
CA SER A 623 39.59 9.29 -15.77
C SER A 623 39.14 7.85 -15.50
N VAL A 624 40.07 6.96 -15.11
CA VAL A 624 39.69 5.59 -14.76
C VAL A 624 38.89 5.51 -13.45
N GLY A 625 39.27 6.34 -12.45
CA GLY A 625 38.48 6.46 -11.22
C GLY A 625 37.03 6.89 -11.50
N GLN A 626 36.85 7.84 -12.41
CA GLN A 626 35.52 8.28 -12.85
C GLN A 626 34.75 7.13 -13.53
N ILE A 627 35.34 6.41 -14.48
CA ILE A 627 34.70 5.26 -15.15
C ILE A 627 34.20 4.23 -14.12
N SER A 628 35.03 3.94 -13.11
CA SER A 628 34.72 2.96 -12.06
C SER A 628 33.49 3.36 -11.22
N SER A 629 33.29 4.66 -10.98
CA SER A 629 32.15 5.18 -10.21
C SER A 629 30.78 4.95 -10.88
N PHE A 630 30.73 4.62 -12.18
CA PHE A 630 29.48 4.45 -12.94
C PHE A 630 29.00 3.00 -13.08
N ILE A 631 29.84 2.01 -12.75
CA ILE A 631 29.46 0.60 -12.79
C ILE A 631 28.12 0.33 -12.07
N PRO A 632 27.88 0.89 -10.86
CA PRO A 632 26.63 0.66 -10.12
C PRO A 632 25.39 1.17 -10.86
N ASP A 633 25.48 2.36 -11.46
CA ASP A 633 24.39 2.96 -12.23
C ASP A 633 24.05 2.11 -13.46
N VAL A 634 25.07 1.53 -14.10
CA VAL A 634 24.89 0.63 -15.26
C VAL A 634 24.23 -0.68 -14.83
N VAL A 635 24.68 -1.29 -13.73
CA VAL A 635 24.05 -2.51 -13.18
C VAL A 635 22.59 -2.25 -12.83
N LYS A 636 22.32 -1.14 -12.13
CA LYS A 636 20.97 -0.72 -11.75
C LYS A 636 20.07 -0.52 -12.97
N ALA A 637 20.56 0.21 -13.98
CA ALA A 637 19.82 0.46 -15.21
C ALA A 637 19.54 -0.83 -15.99
N ARG A 638 20.47 -1.78 -15.99
CA ARG A 638 20.34 -3.08 -16.66
C ARG A 638 19.24 -3.94 -16.02
N LEU A 639 19.19 -3.97 -14.69
CA LEU A 639 18.19 -4.71 -13.91
C LEU A 639 16.80 -4.11 -14.05
N ALA A 640 16.69 -2.78 -13.90
CA ALA A 640 15.45 -2.04 -14.14
C ALA A 640 14.92 -2.26 -15.58
N ALA A 641 15.82 -2.25 -16.56
CA ALA A 641 15.46 -2.54 -17.95
C ALA A 641 14.97 -3.97 -18.15
N SER A 642 15.53 -4.98 -17.46
CA SER A 642 14.99 -6.35 -17.54
C SER A 642 13.57 -6.44 -17.02
N LEU A 643 13.27 -5.83 -15.87
CA LEU A 643 11.92 -5.86 -15.29
C LEU A 643 10.90 -5.17 -16.20
N LEU A 644 11.27 -4.03 -16.79
CA LEU A 644 10.40 -3.31 -17.73
C LEU A 644 10.24 -4.04 -19.06
N PHE A 645 11.31 -4.59 -19.65
CA PHE A 645 11.19 -5.36 -20.88
C PHE A 645 10.40 -6.64 -20.67
N HIS A 646 10.58 -7.32 -19.53
CA HIS A 646 9.74 -8.45 -19.16
C HIS A 646 8.27 -8.03 -19.11
N LEU A 647 7.93 -6.91 -18.45
CA LEU A 647 6.56 -6.40 -18.41
C LEU A 647 6.01 -6.00 -19.80
N ILE A 648 6.85 -5.45 -20.69
CA ILE A 648 6.45 -5.10 -22.06
C ILE A 648 6.21 -6.34 -22.92
N GLU A 649 7.03 -7.38 -22.74
CA GLU A 649 7.02 -8.61 -23.55
C GLU A 649 6.11 -9.70 -22.96
N TYR A 650 5.59 -9.49 -21.75
CA TYR A 650 4.74 -10.46 -21.06
C TYR A 650 3.44 -10.72 -21.84
N PRO A 651 3.20 -11.97 -22.31
CA PRO A 651 2.02 -12.27 -23.11
C PRO A 651 0.76 -12.37 -22.22
N PRO A 652 -0.33 -11.66 -22.54
CA PRO A 652 -1.60 -11.86 -21.85
C PRO A 652 -2.21 -13.21 -22.25
N GLN A 653 -2.78 -13.96 -21.30
CA GLN A 653 -3.55 -15.17 -21.64
C GLN A 653 -4.90 -14.79 -22.27
N ILE A 654 -5.53 -13.75 -21.72
CA ILE A 654 -6.77 -13.18 -22.22
C ILE A 654 -6.50 -11.73 -22.63
N ASP A 655 -6.28 -11.52 -23.93
CA ASP A 655 -5.98 -10.20 -24.47
C ASP A 655 -7.22 -9.30 -24.51
N SER A 656 -7.30 -8.40 -23.54
CA SER A 656 -8.42 -7.46 -23.41
C SER A 656 -8.48 -6.40 -24.53
N LEU A 657 -7.38 -6.17 -25.27
CA LEU A 657 -7.29 -5.20 -26.37
C LEU A 657 -7.42 -5.87 -27.75
N SER A 658 -7.69 -7.18 -27.80
CA SER A 658 -7.82 -7.92 -29.05
C SER A 658 -9.06 -7.48 -29.82
N GLU A 659 -8.89 -7.23 -31.12
CA GLU A 659 -10.01 -6.95 -32.03
C GLU A 659 -10.66 -8.23 -32.59
N PHE A 660 -10.03 -9.39 -32.38
CA PHE A 660 -10.45 -10.69 -32.90
C PHE A 660 -11.62 -11.30 -32.10
N GLY A 661 -12.37 -12.22 -32.73
CA GLY A 661 -13.51 -12.92 -32.13
C GLY A 661 -14.87 -12.51 -32.70
N VAL A 662 -15.89 -13.34 -32.46
CA VAL A 662 -17.26 -13.13 -32.96
C VAL A 662 -17.91 -11.95 -32.26
N ARG A 663 -18.52 -11.03 -33.04
CA ARG A 663 -19.22 -9.83 -32.56
C ARG A 663 -20.73 -9.91 -32.82
N GLN A 664 -21.41 -10.83 -32.16
CA GLN A 664 -22.87 -10.96 -32.25
C GLN A 664 -23.58 -10.11 -31.18
N ASN A 665 -24.84 -9.75 -31.43
CA ASN A 665 -25.71 -9.16 -30.41
C ASN A 665 -26.24 -10.26 -29.49
N VAL A 666 -26.09 -10.03 -28.19
CA VAL A 666 -26.41 -11.01 -27.14
C VAL A 666 -27.90 -10.92 -26.81
N LYS A 667 -28.60 -12.04 -26.82
CA LYS A 667 -29.97 -12.19 -26.30
C LYS A 667 -29.96 -12.52 -24.81
N GLY A 668 -28.92 -13.20 -24.33
CA GLY A 668 -28.67 -13.42 -22.91
C GLY A 668 -28.87 -14.85 -22.42
N HIS A 669 -28.97 -15.84 -23.30
CA HIS A 669 -29.03 -17.24 -22.89
C HIS A 669 -27.64 -17.73 -22.46
N ILE A 670 -27.46 -18.17 -21.21
CA ILE A 670 -26.17 -18.55 -20.62
C ILE A 670 -26.17 -20.03 -20.29
N GLN A 671 -25.17 -20.78 -20.77
CA GLN A 671 -25.01 -22.20 -20.47
C GLN A 671 -23.60 -22.51 -19.96
N LEU A 672 -23.50 -23.02 -18.74
CA LEU A 672 -22.29 -23.61 -18.19
C LEU A 672 -22.38 -25.13 -18.35
N ARG A 673 -21.40 -25.76 -19.01
CA ARG A 673 -21.36 -27.20 -19.25
C ARG A 673 -20.14 -27.82 -18.59
N ASN A 674 -20.36 -28.54 -17.48
CA ASN A 674 -19.33 -29.29 -16.73
C ASN A 674 -18.06 -28.47 -16.47
N VAL A 675 -18.22 -27.27 -15.94
CA VAL A 675 -17.11 -26.32 -15.74
C VAL A 675 -16.26 -26.72 -14.54
N TYR A 676 -14.96 -26.90 -14.76
CA TYR A 676 -13.96 -27.09 -13.72
C TYR A 676 -13.02 -25.89 -13.68
N PHE A 677 -12.78 -25.36 -12.49
CA PHE A 677 -11.96 -24.16 -12.32
C PHE A 677 -11.22 -24.15 -10.99
N SER A 678 -9.96 -23.69 -11.04
CA SER A 678 -9.12 -23.35 -9.90
C SER A 678 -8.43 -22.03 -10.22
N TYR A 679 -8.29 -21.15 -9.22
CA TYR A 679 -7.61 -19.86 -9.44
C TYR A 679 -6.13 -20.09 -9.76
N PRO A 680 -5.54 -19.33 -10.71
CA PRO A 680 -4.12 -19.48 -11.07
C PRO A 680 -3.16 -19.28 -9.89
N SER A 681 -3.52 -18.44 -8.94
CA SER A 681 -2.76 -18.20 -7.70
C SER A 681 -2.77 -19.40 -6.73
N ARG A 682 -3.77 -20.29 -6.84
CA ARG A 682 -3.93 -21.50 -6.00
C ARG A 682 -4.39 -22.71 -6.82
N PRO A 683 -3.54 -23.24 -7.72
CA PRO A 683 -3.94 -24.28 -8.67
C PRO A 683 -4.30 -25.61 -8.00
N GLY A 684 -3.80 -25.86 -6.78
CA GLY A 684 -4.07 -27.08 -6.02
C GLY A 684 -5.45 -27.13 -5.34
N VAL A 685 -6.21 -26.04 -5.33
CA VAL A 685 -7.52 -25.97 -4.66
C VAL A 685 -8.62 -25.76 -5.70
N PRO A 686 -9.35 -26.82 -6.10
CA PRO A 686 -10.45 -26.70 -7.05
C PRO A 686 -11.65 -26.01 -6.42
N VAL A 687 -12.13 -24.95 -7.08
CA VAL A 687 -13.30 -24.17 -6.64
C VAL A 687 -14.57 -24.67 -7.33
N LEU A 688 -14.54 -24.89 -8.65
CA LEU A 688 -15.65 -25.47 -9.40
C LEU A 688 -15.30 -26.90 -9.83
N ARG A 689 -16.22 -27.84 -9.60
CA ARG A 689 -16.01 -29.29 -9.76
C ARG A 689 -17.01 -29.92 -10.74
N GLY A 690 -17.10 -29.37 -11.94
CA GLY A 690 -18.05 -29.82 -12.96
C GLY A 690 -19.42 -29.16 -12.83
N LEU A 691 -19.43 -27.84 -12.58
CA LEU A 691 -20.64 -27.04 -12.47
C LEU A 691 -21.38 -27.00 -13.82
N SER A 692 -22.67 -27.32 -13.82
CA SER A 692 -23.55 -27.15 -14.98
C SER A 692 -24.77 -26.31 -14.59
N LEU A 693 -25.07 -25.28 -15.37
CA LEU A 693 -26.16 -24.34 -15.13
C LEU A 693 -26.66 -23.80 -16.47
N ASP A 694 -27.98 -23.74 -16.64
CA ASP A 694 -28.63 -23.19 -17.84
C ASP A 694 -29.57 -22.05 -17.44
N VAL A 695 -29.37 -20.86 -18.02
CA VAL A 695 -30.12 -19.63 -17.72
C VAL A 695 -30.74 -19.09 -19.00
N GLN A 696 -32.07 -19.00 -19.01
CA GLN A 696 -32.83 -18.52 -20.15
C GLN A 696 -32.78 -16.99 -20.29
N SER A 697 -32.97 -16.49 -21.51
CA SER A 697 -32.98 -15.04 -21.78
C SER A 697 -34.12 -14.35 -21.01
N GLY A 698 -33.79 -13.29 -20.27
CA GLY A 698 -34.74 -12.54 -19.45
C GLY A 698 -35.02 -13.16 -18.07
N GLN A 699 -34.44 -14.32 -17.77
CA GLN A 699 -34.62 -15.02 -16.49
C GLN A 699 -33.69 -14.44 -15.42
N THR A 700 -34.17 -14.39 -14.18
CA THR A 700 -33.36 -14.10 -12.99
C THR A 700 -33.03 -15.39 -12.24
N VAL A 701 -31.73 -15.66 -12.07
CA VAL A 701 -31.21 -16.80 -11.30
C VAL A 701 -30.47 -16.31 -10.06
N ALA A 702 -30.90 -16.76 -8.89
CA ALA A 702 -30.20 -16.53 -7.63
C ALA A 702 -29.21 -17.67 -7.35
N LEU A 703 -27.95 -17.32 -7.07
CA LEU A 703 -26.89 -18.24 -6.68
C LEU A 703 -26.74 -18.22 -5.16
N VAL A 704 -27.02 -19.34 -4.49
CA VAL A 704 -27.02 -19.46 -3.02
C VAL A 704 -26.06 -20.57 -2.60
N GLY A 705 -25.39 -20.42 -1.45
CA GLY A 705 -24.48 -21.44 -0.91
C GLY A 705 -23.49 -20.88 0.11
N PHE A 706 -22.68 -21.73 0.73
CA PHE A 706 -21.68 -21.33 1.74
C PHE A 706 -20.59 -20.41 1.16
N SER A 707 -19.91 -19.64 2.02
CA SER A 707 -18.77 -18.84 1.57
C SER A 707 -17.68 -19.75 0.99
N GLY A 708 -17.11 -19.37 -0.15
CA GLY A 708 -16.10 -20.17 -0.84
C GLY A 708 -16.62 -21.30 -1.74
N CYS A 709 -17.93 -21.52 -1.88
CA CYS A 709 -18.48 -22.57 -2.76
C CYS A 709 -18.40 -22.27 -4.28
N GLY A 710 -17.92 -21.08 -4.67
CA GLY A 710 -17.67 -20.72 -6.08
C GLY A 710 -18.68 -19.77 -6.73
N LYS A 711 -19.60 -19.15 -5.97
CA LYS A 711 -20.61 -18.20 -6.47
C LYS A 711 -20.00 -17.04 -7.28
N SER A 712 -19.14 -16.22 -6.66
CA SER A 712 -18.52 -15.06 -7.34
C SER A 712 -17.56 -15.48 -8.45
N THR A 713 -17.02 -16.71 -8.37
CA THR A 713 -16.20 -17.30 -9.43
C THR A 713 -16.99 -17.48 -10.73
N ILE A 714 -18.29 -17.79 -10.67
CA ILE A 714 -19.15 -17.88 -11.86
C ILE A 714 -19.23 -16.52 -12.57
N MET A 715 -19.42 -15.44 -11.81
CA MET A 715 -19.47 -14.09 -12.38
C MET A 715 -18.13 -13.72 -13.03
N ALA A 716 -17.01 -13.99 -12.36
CA ALA A 716 -15.68 -13.74 -12.91
C ALA A 716 -15.41 -14.53 -14.20
N LEU A 717 -15.90 -15.77 -14.30
CA LEU A 717 -15.80 -16.56 -15.53
C LEU A 717 -16.69 -16.02 -16.65
N LEU A 718 -17.90 -15.54 -16.33
CA LEU A 718 -18.80 -14.91 -17.32
C LEU A 718 -18.26 -13.58 -17.85
N GLU A 719 -17.57 -12.78 -17.02
CA GLU A 719 -16.84 -11.59 -17.46
C GLU A 719 -15.54 -11.90 -18.20
N ARG A 720 -15.21 -13.20 -18.33
CA ARG A 720 -13.99 -13.72 -18.95
C ARG A 720 -12.75 -13.09 -18.31
N TYR A 721 -12.73 -13.05 -16.98
CA TYR A 721 -11.54 -12.71 -16.18
C TYR A 721 -10.58 -13.89 -16.10
N TYR A 722 -11.12 -15.10 -16.16
CA TYR A 722 -10.38 -16.34 -16.24
C TYR A 722 -10.99 -17.26 -17.31
N SER A 723 -10.23 -18.24 -17.74
CA SER A 723 -10.73 -19.34 -18.57
C SER A 723 -10.96 -20.59 -17.71
N PRO A 724 -11.99 -21.39 -18.00
CA PRO A 724 -12.18 -22.67 -17.33
C PRO A 724 -11.03 -23.65 -17.66
N ILE A 725 -10.69 -24.54 -16.72
CA ILE A 725 -9.66 -25.58 -16.94
C ILE A 725 -10.24 -26.70 -17.81
N ARG A 726 -11.52 -27.05 -17.58
CA ARG A 726 -12.31 -28.00 -18.37
C ARG A 726 -13.76 -27.55 -18.42
N GLY A 727 -14.49 -28.04 -19.42
CA GLY A 727 -15.87 -27.63 -19.68
C GLY A 727 -15.92 -26.38 -20.56
N SER A 728 -17.13 -25.90 -20.84
CA SER A 728 -17.35 -24.75 -21.71
C SER A 728 -18.46 -23.86 -21.18
N ILE A 729 -18.28 -22.55 -21.33
CA ILE A 729 -19.31 -21.55 -21.04
C ILE A 729 -19.79 -20.98 -22.38
N LEU A 730 -21.08 -21.09 -22.66
CA LEU A 730 -21.69 -20.61 -23.88
C LEU A 730 -22.63 -19.44 -23.58
N LEU A 731 -22.59 -18.42 -24.44
CA LEU A 731 -23.53 -17.30 -24.45
C LEU A 731 -24.24 -17.31 -25.82
N ASP A 732 -25.56 -17.48 -25.79
CA ASP A 732 -26.41 -17.68 -26.97
C ASP A 732 -25.94 -18.83 -27.89
N GLY A 733 -25.37 -19.88 -27.29
CA GLY A 733 -24.86 -21.06 -28.01
C GLY A 733 -23.43 -20.92 -28.55
N ILE A 734 -22.78 -19.76 -28.37
CA ILE A 734 -21.39 -19.53 -28.78
C ILE A 734 -20.48 -19.63 -27.55
N PRO A 735 -19.39 -20.41 -27.58
CA PRO A 735 -18.38 -20.39 -26.51
C PRO A 735 -17.85 -18.98 -26.28
N ILE A 736 -17.80 -18.53 -25.02
CA ILE A 736 -17.31 -17.19 -24.68
C ILE A 736 -15.85 -16.95 -25.08
N GLU A 737 -15.09 -18.04 -25.29
CA GLU A 737 -13.71 -18.04 -25.76
C GLU A 737 -13.58 -17.52 -27.20
N ASP A 738 -14.56 -17.83 -28.05
CA ASP A 738 -14.60 -17.41 -29.46
C ASP A 738 -15.17 -16.01 -29.65
N MET A 739 -15.87 -15.49 -28.63
CA MET A 739 -16.44 -14.15 -28.67
C MET A 739 -15.36 -13.07 -28.50
N ASN A 740 -15.57 -11.92 -29.15
CA ASN A 740 -14.72 -10.77 -28.91
C ASN A 740 -14.95 -10.22 -27.49
N ILE A 741 -13.87 -10.02 -26.74
CA ILE A 741 -13.93 -9.67 -25.31
C ILE A 741 -14.54 -8.29 -25.04
N HIS A 742 -14.26 -7.29 -25.90
CA HIS A 742 -14.87 -5.97 -25.78
C HIS A 742 -16.38 -6.04 -26.01
N LYS A 743 -16.83 -6.82 -27.00
CA LYS A 743 -18.26 -7.00 -27.26
C LYS A 743 -18.93 -7.79 -26.11
N LEU A 744 -18.32 -8.86 -25.62
CA LEU A 744 -18.81 -9.63 -24.47
C LEU A 744 -19.03 -8.74 -23.23
N ARG A 745 -17.98 -8.04 -22.78
CA ARG A 745 -18.01 -7.14 -21.60
C ARG A 745 -18.84 -5.86 -21.81
N SER A 746 -19.23 -5.55 -23.04
CA SER A 746 -20.19 -4.47 -23.31
C SER A 746 -21.65 -4.91 -23.11
N GLN A 747 -21.92 -6.22 -23.17
CA GLN A 747 -23.26 -6.80 -23.06
C GLN A 747 -23.51 -7.49 -21.71
N VAL A 748 -22.43 -7.88 -21.02
CA VAL A 748 -22.42 -8.40 -19.65
C VAL A 748 -21.92 -7.28 -18.74
N CYS A 749 -22.73 -6.86 -17.76
CA CYS A 749 -22.34 -5.81 -16.80
C CYS A 749 -22.44 -6.33 -15.38
N ILE A 750 -21.42 -6.03 -14.57
CA ILE A 750 -21.39 -6.34 -13.15
C ILE A 750 -21.71 -5.12 -12.29
N VAL A 751 -22.41 -5.40 -11.19
CA VAL A 751 -22.58 -4.49 -10.04
C VAL A 751 -22.02 -5.22 -8.82
N SER A 752 -20.83 -4.79 -8.39
CA SER A 752 -20.09 -5.41 -7.27
C SER A 752 -20.59 -4.94 -5.89
N GLN A 753 -20.20 -5.68 -4.85
CA GLN A 753 -20.47 -5.39 -3.44
C GLN A 753 -19.99 -4.00 -3.02
N GLU A 754 -18.73 -3.66 -3.37
CA GLU A 754 -18.13 -2.36 -3.10
C GLU A 754 -17.83 -1.63 -4.42
N PRO A 755 -18.69 -0.71 -4.85
CA PRO A 755 -18.56 -0.04 -6.14
C PRO A 755 -17.41 0.98 -6.10
N ILE A 756 -16.44 0.79 -6.99
CA ILE A 756 -15.31 1.70 -7.15
C ILE A 756 -15.70 2.84 -8.11
N LEU A 757 -15.57 4.07 -7.61
CA LEU A 757 -15.73 5.30 -8.39
C LEU A 757 -14.36 5.93 -8.63
N PHE A 758 -14.14 6.43 -9.85
CA PHE A 758 -12.91 7.13 -10.22
C PHE A 758 -12.94 8.58 -9.75
N ASP A 759 -11.77 9.20 -9.56
CA ASP A 759 -11.61 10.61 -9.19
C ASP A 759 -11.91 11.53 -10.39
N CYS A 760 -13.15 11.52 -10.83
CA CYS A 760 -13.73 12.37 -11.86
C CYS A 760 -15.14 12.80 -11.46
N SER A 761 -15.88 13.45 -12.36
CA SER A 761 -17.26 13.86 -12.07
C SER A 761 -18.19 12.64 -11.92
N ILE A 762 -19.34 12.80 -11.29
CA ILE A 762 -20.37 11.74 -11.23
C ILE A 762 -20.83 11.39 -12.65
N ARG A 763 -20.97 12.40 -13.51
CA ARG A 763 -21.30 12.23 -14.92
C ARG A 763 -20.27 11.34 -15.64
N ASP A 764 -18.99 11.63 -15.47
CA ASP A 764 -17.92 10.85 -16.10
C ASP A 764 -17.85 9.42 -15.54
N ASN A 765 -18.16 9.25 -14.26
CA ASN A 765 -18.26 7.92 -13.65
C ASN A 765 -19.38 7.08 -14.25
N ILE A 766 -20.53 7.67 -14.57
CA ILE A 766 -21.64 6.97 -15.24
C ILE A 766 -21.27 6.71 -16.71
N LEU A 767 -20.76 7.72 -17.40
CA LEU A 767 -20.33 7.64 -18.79
C LEU A 767 -19.11 6.73 -19.00
N TYR A 768 -18.39 6.36 -17.94
CA TYR A 768 -17.28 5.39 -17.99
C TYR A 768 -17.72 4.03 -18.54
N GLY A 769 -19.01 3.72 -18.44
CA GLY A 769 -19.58 2.56 -19.11
C GLY A 769 -19.40 2.60 -20.63
N LEU A 770 -19.40 3.76 -21.28
CA LEU A 770 -19.48 3.83 -22.73
C LEU A 770 -18.10 4.02 -23.38
N PRO A 771 -17.82 3.34 -24.51
CA PRO A 771 -16.53 3.43 -25.20
C PRO A 771 -16.30 4.80 -25.87
N ASP A 772 -17.36 5.55 -26.21
CA ASP A 772 -17.26 6.87 -26.83
C ASP A 772 -18.14 7.89 -26.08
N GLN A 773 -17.49 8.71 -25.25
CA GLN A 773 -18.17 9.69 -24.38
C GLN A 773 -18.76 10.88 -25.16
N LYS A 774 -18.40 11.07 -26.44
CA LYS A 774 -18.68 12.29 -27.20
C LYS A 774 -20.04 12.33 -27.92
N LYS A 775 -20.85 11.26 -27.90
CA LYS A 775 -22.04 11.12 -28.77
C LYS A 775 -23.39 10.84 -28.07
N ILE A 776 -23.51 11.05 -26.76
CA ILE A 776 -24.72 10.63 -26.01
C ILE A 776 -25.60 11.84 -25.67
N SER A 777 -26.91 11.72 -25.94
CA SER A 777 -27.91 12.73 -25.59
C SER A 777 -28.05 12.83 -24.06
N HIS A 778 -28.24 14.06 -23.56
CA HIS A 778 -28.45 14.30 -22.12
C HIS A 778 -29.66 13.51 -21.58
N GLU A 779 -30.67 13.30 -22.41
CA GLU A 779 -31.87 12.51 -22.12
C GLU A 779 -31.55 11.05 -21.75
N LYS A 780 -30.62 10.39 -22.45
CA LYS A 780 -30.22 9.01 -22.13
C LYS A 780 -29.53 8.92 -20.75
N ILE A 781 -28.77 9.96 -20.38
CA ILE A 781 -28.13 10.06 -19.06
C ILE A 781 -29.20 10.25 -17.99
N VAL A 782 -30.16 11.15 -18.22
CA VAL A 782 -31.27 11.40 -17.28
C VAL A 782 -32.10 10.14 -17.06
N ASN A 783 -32.42 9.40 -18.12
CA ASN A 783 -33.16 8.12 -18.02
C ASN A 783 -32.38 7.06 -17.23
N ALA A 784 -31.06 6.97 -17.42
CA ALA A 784 -30.20 6.12 -16.60
C ALA A 784 -30.01 6.63 -15.16
N CYS A 785 -30.38 7.88 -14.87
CA CYS A 785 -30.28 8.53 -13.56
C CYS A 785 -31.64 8.70 -12.87
N THR A 786 -32.73 8.16 -13.40
CA THR A 786 -34.10 8.36 -12.88
C THR A 786 -34.25 7.93 -11.42
N PHE A 787 -33.42 7.00 -10.93
CA PHE A 787 -33.38 6.55 -9.53
C PHE A 787 -32.39 7.34 -8.63
N LEU A 788 -31.60 8.25 -9.22
CA LEU A 788 -30.82 9.25 -8.47
C LEU A 788 -31.69 10.46 -8.06
N VAL A 789 -32.96 10.52 -8.48
CA VAL A 789 -33.87 11.68 -8.39
C VAL A 789 -34.17 12.15 -6.95
N GLN A 790 -34.02 11.30 -5.94
CA GLN A 790 -34.08 11.75 -4.53
C GLN A 790 -32.87 12.57 -4.07
N MET A 791 -31.81 12.67 -4.88
CA MET A 791 -30.64 13.46 -4.53
C MET A 791 -30.83 14.93 -4.96
N HIS A 792 -30.53 15.87 -4.06
CA HIS A 792 -30.11 17.25 -4.38
C HIS A 792 -28.82 17.32 -5.25
N ILE A 793 -28.41 16.23 -5.91
CA ILE A 793 -27.15 16.05 -6.66
C ILE A 793 -27.34 16.22 -8.18
N ILE A 794 -28.57 16.29 -8.69
CA ILE A 794 -28.83 16.58 -10.13
C ILE A 794 -28.16 17.90 -10.57
N LEU A 795 -28.03 18.89 -9.68
CA LEU A 795 -27.32 20.15 -9.96
C LEU A 795 -25.77 20.03 -9.99
N SER A 796 -25.20 18.85 -9.74
CA SER A 796 -23.77 18.66 -9.50
C SER A 796 -23.16 17.46 -10.23
N LEU A 797 -23.74 17.07 -11.37
CA LEU A 797 -23.21 16.02 -12.25
C LEU A 797 -21.75 16.26 -12.68
N ASP A 798 -21.34 17.54 -12.77
CA ASP A 798 -19.97 17.97 -13.10
C ASP A 798 -19.07 18.21 -11.87
N CYS A 799 -19.57 17.94 -10.65
CA CYS A 799 -18.78 18.14 -9.44
C CYS A 799 -17.71 17.06 -9.32
N LEU A 800 -16.46 17.49 -9.15
CA LEU A 800 -15.35 16.59 -8.91
C LEU A 800 -15.58 15.82 -7.61
N MET A 801 -15.47 14.49 -7.66
CA MET A 801 -15.56 13.61 -6.48
C MET A 801 -14.53 13.94 -5.38
N LYS A 802 -13.50 14.73 -5.70
CA LYS A 802 -12.43 15.12 -4.78
C LYS A 802 -12.95 15.98 -3.62
N GLY A 803 -13.29 15.30 -2.52
CA GLY A 803 -13.76 15.92 -1.27
C GLY A 803 -15.21 15.62 -0.90
N ILE A 804 -15.98 14.97 -1.79
CA ILE A 804 -17.36 14.55 -1.52
C ILE A 804 -17.34 13.11 -1.00
N GLN A 805 -17.84 12.89 0.22
CA GLN A 805 -18.06 11.56 0.76
C GLN A 805 -19.48 11.10 0.45
N LEU A 806 -19.61 10.22 -0.55
CA LEU A 806 -20.88 9.55 -0.85
C LEU A 806 -21.10 8.37 0.11
N SER A 807 -22.35 8.14 0.54
CA SER A 807 -22.73 6.93 1.29
C SER A 807 -22.62 5.67 0.41
N GLY A 808 -22.54 4.49 1.03
CA GLY A 808 -22.48 3.22 0.29
C GLY A 808 -23.63 3.08 -0.71
N GLY A 809 -24.87 3.37 -0.28
CA GLY A 809 -26.06 3.27 -1.15
C GLY A 809 -26.07 4.29 -2.28
N GLN A 810 -25.43 5.45 -2.10
CA GLN A 810 -25.25 6.43 -3.17
C GLN A 810 -24.25 5.92 -4.22
N LYS A 811 -23.12 5.36 -3.79
CA LYS A 811 -22.15 4.76 -4.72
C LYS A 811 -22.75 3.58 -5.48
N GLN A 812 -23.57 2.75 -4.82
CA GLN A 812 -24.24 1.62 -5.44
C GLN A 812 -25.17 2.07 -6.56
N ARG A 813 -25.99 3.10 -6.33
CA ARG A 813 -26.86 3.67 -7.37
C ARG A 813 -26.06 4.21 -8.55
N ILE A 814 -24.92 4.86 -8.32
CA ILE A 814 -24.06 5.33 -9.43
C ILE A 814 -23.51 4.15 -10.24
N ALA A 815 -23.14 3.05 -9.59
CA ALA A 815 -22.71 1.83 -10.28
C ALA A 815 -23.84 1.19 -11.09
N ILE A 816 -25.07 1.16 -10.56
CA ILE A 816 -26.27 0.71 -11.28
C ILE A 816 -26.52 1.59 -12.51
N ALA A 817 -26.42 2.92 -12.39
CA ALA A 817 -26.52 3.83 -13.53
C ALA A 817 -25.44 3.60 -14.59
N ARG A 818 -24.19 3.36 -14.15
CA ARG A 818 -23.06 3.00 -15.04
C ARG A 818 -23.33 1.69 -15.80
N ALA A 819 -23.98 0.72 -15.17
CA ALA A 819 -24.35 -0.53 -15.83
C ALA A 819 -25.50 -0.31 -16.84
N LEU A 820 -26.57 0.38 -16.43
CA LEU A 820 -27.77 0.57 -17.24
C LEU A 820 -27.56 1.44 -18.48
N ILE A 821 -26.63 2.39 -18.44
CA ILE A 821 -26.37 3.26 -19.60
C ILE A 821 -25.83 2.49 -20.82
N ARG A 822 -25.25 1.29 -20.59
CA ARG A 822 -24.78 0.37 -21.64
C ARG A 822 -25.91 -0.42 -22.30
N ASP A 823 -27.08 -0.48 -21.66
CA ASP A 823 -28.20 -1.35 -22.01
C ASP A 823 -27.76 -2.83 -22.18
N PRO A 824 -27.27 -3.48 -21.10
CA PRO A 824 -26.74 -4.83 -21.18
C PRO A 824 -27.84 -5.88 -21.32
N ALA A 825 -27.57 -6.94 -22.07
CA ALA A 825 -28.44 -8.12 -22.16
C ALA A 825 -28.34 -9.03 -20.92
N VAL A 826 -27.19 -8.98 -20.23
CA VAL A 826 -26.90 -9.76 -19.02
C VAL A 826 -26.43 -8.83 -17.90
N LEU A 827 -27.07 -8.93 -16.73
CA LEU A 827 -26.75 -8.17 -15.53
C LEU A 827 -26.29 -9.12 -14.40
N LEU A 828 -25.07 -8.93 -13.92
CA LEU A 828 -24.48 -9.69 -12.82
C LEU A 828 -24.51 -8.84 -11.54
N LEU A 829 -25.19 -9.31 -10.50
CA LEU A 829 -25.33 -8.61 -9.22
C LEU A 829 -24.58 -9.38 -8.12
N ASP A 830 -23.35 -8.97 -7.82
CA ASP A 830 -22.48 -9.61 -6.83
C ASP A 830 -22.65 -8.91 -5.47
N GLU A 831 -23.51 -9.46 -4.61
CA GLU A 831 -23.76 -8.95 -3.25
C GLU A 831 -24.08 -7.45 -3.16
N ALA A 832 -24.81 -6.92 -4.14
CA ALA A 832 -25.02 -5.48 -4.32
C ALA A 832 -25.67 -4.74 -3.12
N THR A 833 -26.24 -5.45 -2.15
CA THR A 833 -26.90 -4.86 -0.96
C THR A 833 -26.23 -5.18 0.38
N SER A 834 -25.16 -5.99 0.42
CA SER A 834 -24.65 -6.54 1.69
C SER A 834 -23.97 -5.50 2.59
N ALA A 835 -23.43 -4.41 2.02
CA ALA A 835 -22.73 -3.35 2.75
C ALA A 835 -23.61 -2.11 3.08
N LEU A 836 -24.94 -2.24 3.01
CA LEU A 836 -25.88 -1.13 3.17
C LEU A 836 -26.64 -1.19 4.50
N ASP A 837 -26.93 -0.01 5.05
CA ASP A 837 -27.90 0.21 6.11
C ASP A 837 -29.33 0.02 5.59
N THR A 838 -30.24 -0.38 6.48
CA THR A 838 -31.61 -0.82 6.15
C THR A 838 -32.44 0.20 5.38
N GLU A 839 -32.21 1.50 5.58
CA GLU A 839 -32.90 2.57 4.86
C GLU A 839 -32.39 2.72 3.42
N ASN A 840 -31.06 2.81 3.22
CA ASN A 840 -30.47 2.88 1.89
C ASN A 840 -30.66 1.58 1.09
N GLU A 841 -30.72 0.44 1.77
CA GLU A 841 -30.95 -0.88 1.16
C GLU A 841 -32.26 -0.94 0.39
N LYS A 842 -33.39 -0.52 1.00
CA LYS A 842 -34.70 -0.52 0.33
C LYS A 842 -34.68 0.31 -0.95
N VAL A 843 -34.01 1.45 -0.92
CA VAL A 843 -33.88 2.35 -2.07
C VAL A 843 -33.03 1.73 -3.18
N VAL A 844 -31.92 1.08 -2.82
CA VAL A 844 -31.04 0.38 -3.78
C VAL A 844 -31.72 -0.85 -4.35
N GLN A 845 -32.44 -1.63 -3.53
CA GLN A 845 -33.16 -2.82 -3.96
C GLN A 845 -34.23 -2.48 -5.00
N LYS A 846 -35.01 -1.42 -4.76
CA LYS A 846 -35.97 -0.91 -5.76
C LYS A 846 -35.29 -0.55 -7.09
N ALA A 847 -34.12 0.08 -7.03
CA ALA A 847 -33.35 0.39 -8.24
C ALA A 847 -32.84 -0.87 -8.97
N LEU A 848 -32.47 -1.92 -8.22
CA LEU A 848 -32.06 -3.21 -8.78
C LEU A 848 -33.23 -3.95 -9.42
N GLU A 849 -34.41 -3.92 -8.84
CA GLU A 849 -35.63 -4.51 -9.42
C GLU A 849 -35.95 -3.89 -10.78
N THR A 850 -35.97 -2.55 -10.86
CA THR A 850 -36.14 -1.85 -12.14
C THR A 850 -35.01 -2.15 -13.13
N ALA A 851 -33.77 -2.33 -12.65
CA ALA A 851 -32.63 -2.67 -13.51
C ALA A 851 -32.75 -4.08 -14.14
N ARG A 852 -33.41 -5.02 -13.44
CA ARG A 852 -33.60 -6.41 -13.86
C ARG A 852 -34.63 -6.57 -14.99
N GLU A 853 -35.60 -5.68 -15.07
CA GLU A 853 -36.70 -5.78 -16.05
C GLU A 853 -36.16 -5.89 -17.49
N GLY A 854 -36.55 -6.97 -18.18
CA GLY A 854 -36.17 -7.23 -19.56
C GLY A 854 -34.73 -7.71 -19.79
N ARG A 855 -34.00 -8.09 -18.73
CA ARG A 855 -32.59 -8.53 -18.82
C ARG A 855 -32.40 -9.88 -18.15
N THR A 856 -31.46 -10.66 -18.67
CA THR A 856 -31.04 -11.89 -17.98
C THR A 856 -30.21 -11.50 -16.77
N CYS A 857 -30.53 -12.01 -15.58
CA CYS A 857 -29.88 -11.57 -14.36
C CYS A 857 -29.35 -12.75 -13.52
N LEU A 858 -28.10 -12.67 -13.08
CA LEU A 858 -27.54 -13.57 -12.08
C LEU A 858 -27.28 -12.78 -10.80
N ILE A 859 -27.80 -13.26 -9.68
CA ILE A 859 -27.74 -12.56 -8.39
C ILE A 859 -27.04 -13.45 -7.37
N ILE A 860 -26.00 -12.93 -6.73
CA ILE A 860 -25.43 -13.50 -5.51
C ILE A 860 -25.96 -12.66 -4.36
N ALA A 861 -26.77 -13.29 -3.52
CA ALA A 861 -27.38 -12.63 -2.37
C ALA A 861 -27.07 -13.38 -1.09
N HIS A 862 -26.62 -12.63 -0.08
CA HIS A 862 -26.49 -13.13 1.29
C HIS A 862 -27.80 -13.01 2.10
N ARG A 863 -28.79 -12.31 1.56
CA ARG A 863 -30.08 -12.05 2.20
C ARG A 863 -31.18 -12.76 1.42
N LEU A 864 -32.07 -13.44 2.13
CA LEU A 864 -33.14 -14.23 1.50
C LEU A 864 -34.22 -13.35 0.86
N SER A 865 -34.45 -12.13 1.36
CA SER A 865 -35.41 -11.18 0.80
C SER A 865 -35.12 -10.80 -0.66
N THR A 866 -33.85 -10.77 -1.08
CA THR A 866 -33.47 -10.52 -2.48
C THR A 866 -33.54 -11.78 -3.34
N VAL A 867 -33.45 -12.96 -2.74
CA VAL A 867 -33.58 -14.26 -3.43
C VAL A 867 -35.03 -14.58 -3.77
N GLN A 868 -35.98 -14.21 -2.89
CA GLN A 868 -37.41 -14.52 -3.02
C GLN A 868 -38.04 -14.08 -4.36
N ASN A 869 -37.57 -12.96 -4.92
CA ASN A 869 -38.08 -12.40 -6.18
C ASN A 869 -37.35 -12.95 -7.42
N SER A 870 -36.70 -14.11 -7.34
CA SER A 870 -35.95 -14.72 -8.47
C SER A 870 -36.76 -15.84 -9.12
N ASP A 871 -36.65 -15.98 -10.44
CA ASP A 871 -37.39 -17.00 -11.19
C ASP A 871 -36.87 -18.41 -10.87
N VAL A 872 -35.56 -18.53 -10.65
CA VAL A 872 -34.89 -19.78 -10.28
C VAL A 872 -33.83 -19.52 -9.21
N ILE A 873 -33.68 -20.47 -8.30
CA ILE A 873 -32.66 -20.52 -7.27
C ILE A 873 -31.77 -21.72 -7.57
N ALA A 874 -30.46 -21.48 -7.63
CA ALA A 874 -29.42 -22.49 -7.80
C ALA A 874 -28.59 -22.57 -6.51
N VAL A 875 -28.68 -23.70 -5.81
CA VAL A 875 -27.92 -23.97 -4.60
C VAL A 875 -26.59 -24.62 -4.99
N ILE A 876 -25.49 -23.94 -4.66
CA ILE A 876 -24.14 -24.35 -4.98
C ILE A 876 -23.44 -24.85 -3.72
N ASP A 877 -22.99 -26.10 -3.78
CA ASP A 877 -22.16 -26.72 -2.76
C ASP A 877 -20.99 -27.46 -3.39
N GLU A 878 -19.82 -27.35 -2.75
CA GLU A 878 -18.53 -27.87 -3.24
C GLU A 878 -18.26 -27.64 -4.75
N GLY A 879 -18.71 -26.50 -5.30
CA GLY A 879 -18.49 -26.17 -6.70
C GLY A 879 -19.38 -26.91 -7.70
N LYS A 880 -20.52 -27.46 -7.26
CA LYS A 880 -21.57 -28.08 -8.08
C LYS A 880 -22.94 -27.48 -7.75
N VAL A 881 -23.86 -27.51 -8.70
CA VAL A 881 -25.28 -27.21 -8.44
C VAL A 881 -25.89 -28.47 -7.83
N VAL A 882 -26.39 -28.37 -6.61
CA VAL A 882 -27.04 -29.49 -5.89
C VAL A 882 -28.55 -29.44 -6.08
N GLU A 883 -29.13 -28.24 -6.00
CA GLU A 883 -30.56 -28.01 -6.17
C GLU A 883 -30.79 -26.86 -7.15
N LEU A 884 -31.81 -26.99 -7.98
CA LEU A 884 -32.25 -26.00 -8.95
C LEU A 884 -33.78 -26.02 -9.01
N GLY A 885 -34.41 -24.90 -8.67
CA GLY A 885 -35.87 -24.83 -8.63
C GLY A 885 -36.40 -23.41 -8.40
N THR A 886 -37.71 -23.28 -8.33
CA THR A 886 -38.39 -22.08 -7.83
C THR A 886 -38.26 -22.01 -6.30
N LEU A 887 -38.70 -20.91 -5.69
CA LEU A 887 -38.77 -20.81 -4.23
C LEU A 887 -39.78 -21.80 -3.61
N GLN A 888 -40.87 -22.08 -4.34
CA GLN A 888 -41.82 -23.16 -4.07
C GLN A 888 -41.26 -24.47 -4.61
#